data_AF-A0A8B9KT66-F1
#
_entry.id   AF-A0A8B9KT66-F1
#
_cell.length_a   1.000
_cell.length_b   1.000
_cell.length_c   1.000
_cell.angle_alpha   90.00
_cell.angle_beta   90.00
_cell.angle_gamma   90.00
#
_symmetry.space_group_name_H-M   'P 1'
#
loop_
_entity.id
_entity.type
_entity.pdbx_description
1 polymer ?
#
loop_
_entity_poly.entity_id
_entity_poly.type
_entity_poly.pdbx_seq_one_letter_code
_entity_poly.pdbx_strand_id
1 'polypeptide(L)'
;MLLNNHLKLLLLVFSVFMVTFPAVILSGSEAKLCVSLLKPNETLQLTVYLLHTNQNRTLLQERVKEEFHRCSQFKAPEIEGQSIQEIRVEVKGESFVMTEKRKVMFKSYNPLTFIQTDKPIYNPGQTVHFRVVTMGADLVTLEEEVRKSNRIGQWTNVSSTGLILQLSHQLNSEASEGQYKLEAITEDRSITHFFTVKKYVLPRYEITVKVPKEQSVGEEDLKIEVCGKYTYGQPVPGKARVEVCRKFERYYYEGVQMITPCLHENDGCATHVFNMSLFSNSEFEHNFRDSLDINVVMTEEGTGISMVKSERTSVTYEIGKAEFLDLPKNFERDTVIEGKIKVVTYGGEPIRNKEVYLFKGPSWSPTLLLNLTTDDDGLAKFAVDAPAEPETEILLLASVYPGNQYQGYKKPFFRNSDARIQVLQPATPYSPVYSEISIESLEEPIKCDSEVSVHFKYYIIGESTENYSTDLIYTVISRGVIVHHGYKKVEVKESRRLIEGRVSFKLSVVPEMAPVVQVLVYGVLPSENVIAASKNFKVDKCFTNKVSLQFSPTEAVPGEENSLQLSALPGSLCALSAVDQSVFILEPGKRLDPDTVFNLLPVTSVSGYTYEVEDEQECLHVRPRRNAQVDRAYNAIKSVGLKMVTNLAVREPQCLVYKGVEYHRGGRYDSRVGMAGPGAPPVALAMGVGMSYESEDSDNSYETVRKFFPETWIWQLAEVGGSGSAQVPVTVPDTITTWEMDTFCLSSRGVGVAPAAQLRVFQPFFLELSLPYSIIRGEEFELKATVFNYLSKCIMVKVTPAPSSDYTLKASSSDEQYSSCLCANGRKTFRWTLVPSVLGVLNVTVSAAAEPSQTLCDNEIVSVPDRGRIDTVTRSLIIVIAEGTEKTKSQSWLLCPQGNSVSEELELTLPENVIAGSARASVSVLGDILGRALKNIDGLLKMPYGCGEQNIALLSPNIYILQYLENTQQLTPAIREKATGFLKSGYQRQLNYKHFNGAYSTFGRGEGNTWLTAFVMRTFGKAQRYIFIDPENIDQTKYDGALNYTNMVIVDIKILSGFTADPTSVSYFSCVYHLRYAIYIVSFLLNFYINIFLVFSAEKPPTCGASRYER
;
A
#
# COMPACT_ATOMS: atom_id res chain seq x y z
N MET A 1 -68.57 28.17 -17.40
CA MET A 1 -67.89 28.88 -16.30
C MET A 1 -67.35 27.97 -15.20
N LEU A 2 -67.97 26.83 -14.86
CA LEU A 2 -67.53 25.99 -13.72
C LEU A 2 -66.14 25.31 -13.86
N LEU A 3 -65.58 25.12 -15.06
CA LEU A 3 -64.25 24.50 -15.23
C LEU A 3 -63.07 25.37 -14.72
N ASN A 4 -63.18 26.71 -14.76
CA ASN A 4 -62.04 27.59 -14.46
C ASN A 4 -61.63 27.61 -12.98
N ASN A 5 -62.51 27.20 -12.06
CA ASN A 5 -62.19 27.20 -10.63
C ASN A 5 -61.44 25.93 -10.18
N HIS A 6 -61.56 24.82 -10.91
CA HIS A 6 -60.81 23.59 -10.57
C HIS A 6 -59.35 23.63 -11.01
N LEU A 7 -59.01 24.27 -12.15
CA LEU A 7 -57.61 24.41 -12.56
C LEU A 7 -56.80 25.36 -11.65
N LYS A 8 -57.45 26.30 -10.96
CA LYS A 8 -56.79 27.19 -9.99
C LYS A 8 -56.48 26.53 -8.64
N LEU A 9 -56.96 25.32 -8.38
CA LEU A 9 -56.79 24.64 -7.09
C LEU A 9 -55.58 23.69 -7.03
N LEU A 10 -54.73 23.67 -8.08
CA LEU A 10 -53.63 22.70 -8.25
C LEU A 10 -52.24 23.35 -8.33
N LEU A 11 -52.12 24.66 -8.09
CA LEU A 11 -50.85 25.37 -7.90
C LEU A 11 -50.64 25.69 -6.41
N LEU A 12 -50.65 24.64 -5.58
CA LEU A 12 -50.01 24.70 -4.26
C LEU A 12 -48.50 24.68 -4.50
N VAL A 13 -47.86 25.85 -4.41
CA VAL A 13 -46.40 25.96 -4.38
C VAL A 13 -45.94 25.35 -3.05
N PHE A 14 -45.39 24.14 -3.06
CA PHE A 14 -44.92 23.52 -1.83
C PHE A 14 -43.59 24.13 -1.39
N SER A 15 -43.48 24.44 -0.09
CA SER A 15 -42.21 24.88 0.48
C SER A 15 -41.26 23.68 0.63
N VAL A 16 -40.01 23.87 0.23
CA VAL A 16 -39.03 22.79 0.08
C VAL A 16 -37.92 22.97 1.09
N PHE A 17 -37.60 21.92 1.85
CA PHE A 17 -36.43 21.89 2.73
C PHE A 17 -35.44 20.81 2.30
N MET A 18 -34.17 21.06 2.53
CA MET A 18 -33.08 20.11 2.30
C MET A 18 -32.01 20.31 3.37
N VAL A 19 -31.84 19.31 4.22
CA VAL A 19 -30.82 19.28 5.28
C VAL A 19 -29.76 18.25 4.91
N THR A 20 -28.49 18.66 4.81
CA THR A 20 -27.36 17.78 4.49
C THR A 20 -26.38 17.64 5.66
N PHE A 21 -25.86 16.43 5.83
CA PHE A 21 -24.86 16.10 6.87
C PHE A 21 -24.03 14.86 6.46
N PRO A 22 -22.80 14.68 6.99
CA PRO A 22 -22.01 13.47 6.75
C PRO A 22 -22.70 12.21 7.29
N ALA A 23 -22.74 11.13 6.51
CA ALA A 23 -23.36 9.88 6.92
C ALA A 23 -22.63 9.20 8.11
N VAL A 24 -21.32 9.41 8.20
CA VAL A 24 -20.46 9.00 9.32
C VAL A 24 -19.81 10.25 9.91
N ILE A 25 -19.89 10.40 11.22
CA ILE A 25 -19.39 11.54 11.97
C ILE A 25 -18.40 11.03 13.03
N LEU A 26 -17.25 11.70 13.17
CA LEU A 26 -16.29 11.39 14.22
C LEU A 26 -16.89 11.68 15.61
N SER A 27 -16.79 10.71 16.51
CA SER A 27 -17.22 10.85 17.89
C SER A 27 -16.47 12.00 18.60
N GLY A 28 -17.17 12.75 19.44
CA GLY A 28 -16.64 13.89 20.21
C GLY A 28 -16.26 15.14 19.40
N SER A 29 -16.18 15.10 18.07
CA SER A 29 -15.74 16.24 17.25
C SER A 29 -16.81 17.32 17.05
N GLU A 30 -16.40 18.48 16.50
CA GLU A 30 -17.35 19.44 15.94
C GLU A 30 -17.81 19.01 14.55
N ALA A 31 -19.06 18.54 14.48
CA ALA A 31 -19.72 18.21 13.23
C ALA A 31 -20.48 19.41 12.67
N LYS A 32 -20.53 19.54 11.34
CA LYS A 32 -21.38 20.52 10.65
C LYS A 32 -22.57 19.84 9.98
N LEU A 33 -23.75 20.41 10.18
CA LEU A 33 -24.94 20.16 9.35
C LEU A 33 -25.28 21.43 8.58
N CYS A 34 -25.85 21.30 7.39
CA CYS A 34 -26.27 22.43 6.55
C CYS A 34 -27.77 22.32 6.24
N VAL A 35 -28.48 23.44 6.33
CA VAL A 35 -29.91 23.55 6.08
C VAL A 35 -30.18 24.56 4.97
N SER A 36 -30.98 24.12 4.01
CA SER A 36 -31.56 24.91 2.94
C SER A 36 -33.07 24.90 3.05
N LEU A 37 -33.72 26.07 3.02
CA LEU A 37 -35.17 26.21 2.89
C LEU A 37 -35.45 27.13 1.71
N LEU A 38 -36.29 26.65 0.80
CA LEU A 38 -36.59 27.22 -0.50
C LEU A 38 -38.11 27.44 -0.63
N LYS A 39 -38.50 28.55 -1.25
CA LYS A 39 -39.91 28.97 -1.43
C LYS A 39 -40.80 28.84 -0.16
N PRO A 40 -40.45 29.46 0.99
CA PRO A 40 -41.36 29.56 2.12
C PRO A 40 -42.55 30.48 1.77
N ASN A 41 -43.77 29.94 1.74
CA ASN A 41 -45.00 30.73 1.52
C ASN A 41 -45.52 31.39 2.81
N GLU A 42 -45.22 30.77 3.95
CA GLU A 42 -45.62 31.18 5.30
C GLU A 42 -44.39 31.20 6.22
N THR A 43 -44.54 31.69 7.46
CA THR A 43 -43.41 31.69 8.42
C THR A 43 -43.21 30.29 8.98
N LEU A 44 -42.18 29.60 8.51
CA LEU A 44 -41.89 28.21 8.87
C LEU A 44 -40.90 28.14 10.03
N GLN A 45 -41.21 27.33 11.04
CA GLN A 45 -40.29 26.91 12.09
C GLN A 45 -39.68 25.56 11.73
N LEU A 46 -38.37 25.54 11.46
CA LEU A 46 -37.60 24.33 11.17
C LEU A 46 -36.81 23.93 12.41
N THR A 47 -36.93 22.67 12.83
CA THR A 47 -36.24 22.11 14.00
C THR A 47 -35.58 20.79 13.64
N VAL A 48 -34.29 20.65 13.96
CA VAL A 48 -33.49 19.44 13.73
C VAL A 48 -33.18 18.79 15.07
N TYR A 49 -33.56 17.52 15.23
CA TYR A 49 -33.32 16.71 16.42
C TYR A 49 -32.37 15.55 16.10
N LEU A 50 -31.48 15.25 17.03
CA LEU A 50 -30.79 13.96 17.12
C LEU A 50 -31.56 13.05 18.08
N LEU A 51 -31.85 11.83 17.65
CA LEU A 51 -32.62 10.82 18.37
C LEU A 51 -31.72 9.65 18.75
N HIS A 52 -31.63 9.35 20.05
CA HIS A 52 -30.93 8.18 20.57
C HIS A 52 -31.73 7.59 21.73
N THR A 53 -32.11 6.30 21.64
CA THR A 53 -32.78 5.53 22.72
C THR A 53 -33.91 6.29 23.44
N ASN A 54 -34.81 6.91 22.67
CA ASN A 54 -35.94 7.76 23.10
C ASN A 54 -35.60 9.12 23.73
N GLN A 55 -34.32 9.53 23.74
CA GLN A 55 -33.92 10.91 24.05
C GLN A 55 -33.82 11.75 22.76
N ASN A 56 -34.32 13.00 22.82
CA ASN A 56 -34.29 13.96 21.72
C ASN A 56 -33.36 15.13 22.07
N ARG A 57 -32.24 15.30 21.37
CA ARG A 57 -31.34 16.46 21.51
C ARG A 57 -31.53 17.40 20.31
N THR A 58 -32.01 18.62 20.54
CA THR A 58 -32.10 19.64 19.48
C THR A 58 -30.70 20.04 19.01
N LEU A 59 -30.47 20.01 17.69
CA LEU A 59 -29.21 20.44 17.05
C LEU A 59 -29.31 21.83 16.44
N LEU A 60 -30.49 22.18 15.89
CA LEU A 60 -30.78 23.49 15.31
C LEU A 60 -32.28 23.78 15.42
N GLN A 61 -32.65 25.04 15.65
CA GLN A 61 -34.02 25.53 15.59
C GLN A 61 -34.02 26.94 15.00
N GLU A 62 -34.77 27.15 13.92
CA GLU A 62 -34.85 28.41 13.17
C GLU A 62 -36.31 28.78 12.88
N ARG A 63 -36.59 30.08 12.73
CA ARG A 63 -37.88 30.61 12.25
C ARG A 63 -37.64 31.51 11.06
N VAL A 64 -38.15 31.15 9.90
CA VAL A 64 -37.76 31.80 8.63
C VAL A 64 -38.97 32.06 7.75
N LYS A 65 -38.92 33.18 7.03
CA LYS A 65 -39.97 33.72 6.17
C LYS A 65 -39.51 33.92 4.71
N GLU A 66 -38.20 33.87 4.48
CA GLU A 66 -37.55 34.02 3.18
C GLU A 66 -36.57 32.84 2.98
N GLU A 67 -36.05 32.68 1.77
CA GLU A 67 -35.14 31.56 1.45
C GLU A 67 -33.81 31.69 2.21
N PHE A 68 -33.31 30.59 2.76
CA PHE A 68 -32.05 30.60 3.50
C PHE A 68 -31.20 29.35 3.28
N HIS A 69 -29.88 29.56 3.35
CA HIS A 69 -28.85 28.52 3.33
C HIS A 69 -27.90 28.79 4.52
N ARG A 70 -27.89 27.91 5.51
CA ARG A 70 -27.07 28.06 6.73
C ARG A 70 -26.52 26.73 7.21
N CYS A 71 -25.23 26.68 7.52
CA CYS A 71 -24.64 25.58 8.26
C CYS A 71 -24.50 25.91 9.75
N SER A 72 -24.61 24.90 10.61
CA SER A 72 -24.44 24.99 12.06
C SER A 72 -23.46 23.92 12.55
N GLN A 73 -22.60 24.30 13.49
CA GLN A 73 -21.71 23.38 14.21
C GLN A 73 -22.41 22.78 15.42
N PHE A 74 -22.12 21.52 15.74
CA PHE A 74 -22.54 20.87 16.98
C PHE A 74 -21.48 19.87 17.46
N LYS A 75 -21.27 19.77 18.79
CA LYS A 75 -20.40 18.73 19.35
C LYS A 75 -21.10 17.36 19.29
N ALA A 76 -20.49 16.43 18.56
CA ALA A 76 -20.90 15.04 18.46
C ALA A 76 -20.81 14.32 19.83
N PRO A 77 -21.63 13.28 20.08
CA PRO A 77 -21.49 12.48 21.28
C PRO A 77 -20.16 11.73 21.33
N GLU A 78 -19.61 11.57 22.54
CA GLU A 78 -18.44 10.74 22.87
C GLU A 78 -18.90 9.30 23.10
N ILE A 79 -18.36 8.35 22.32
CA ILE A 79 -18.84 6.97 22.20
C ILE A 79 -17.65 6.06 21.86
N GLU A 80 -17.46 4.99 22.64
CA GLU A 80 -16.49 3.93 22.33
C GLU A 80 -16.96 3.10 21.13
N GLY A 81 -16.08 2.88 20.16
CA GLY A 81 -16.40 2.14 18.93
C GLY A 81 -17.36 2.88 18.00
N GLN A 82 -18.60 2.40 17.88
CA GLN A 82 -19.58 2.82 16.86
C GLN A 82 -21.02 2.83 17.40
N SER A 83 -21.81 3.85 17.05
CA SER A 83 -23.24 3.97 17.38
C SER A 83 -24.03 4.48 16.19
N ILE A 84 -25.22 3.91 15.95
CA ILE A 84 -26.17 4.38 14.93
C ILE A 84 -27.31 5.10 15.64
N GLN A 85 -27.63 6.30 15.17
CA GLN A 85 -28.66 7.20 15.71
C GLN A 85 -29.53 7.73 14.56
N GLU A 86 -30.63 8.43 14.84
CA GLU A 86 -31.46 9.04 13.80
C GLU A 86 -31.44 10.57 13.89
N ILE A 87 -31.27 11.26 12.75
CA ILE A 87 -31.54 12.70 12.65
C ILE A 87 -32.96 12.86 12.11
N ARG A 88 -33.80 13.59 12.85
CA ARG A 88 -35.17 13.94 12.47
C ARG A 88 -35.29 15.44 12.24
N VAL A 89 -35.78 15.82 11.06
CA VAL A 89 -36.12 17.21 10.71
C VAL A 89 -37.63 17.36 10.80
N GLU A 90 -38.07 18.42 11.47
CA GLU A 90 -39.49 18.78 11.64
C GLU A 90 -39.67 20.22 11.16
N VAL A 91 -40.60 20.44 10.22
CA VAL A 91 -40.94 21.76 9.70
C VAL A 91 -42.42 22.02 9.97
N LYS A 92 -42.73 23.16 10.61
CA LYS A 92 -44.08 23.55 11.03
C LYS A 92 -44.36 25.01 10.69
N GLY A 93 -45.45 25.28 9.99
CA GLY A 93 -46.08 26.59 9.86
C GLY A 93 -47.56 26.55 10.27
N GLU A 94 -48.38 27.41 9.67
CA GLU A 94 -49.83 27.48 9.92
C GLU A 94 -50.62 26.47 9.07
N SER A 95 -50.14 26.19 7.86
CA SER A 95 -50.77 25.25 6.92
C SER A 95 -49.88 24.05 6.53
N PHE A 96 -48.55 24.17 6.68
CA PHE A 96 -47.60 23.12 6.34
C PHE A 96 -46.97 22.46 7.58
N VAL A 97 -47.10 21.14 7.69
CA VAL A 97 -46.36 20.33 8.67
C VAL A 97 -45.75 19.12 7.96
N MET A 98 -44.43 18.96 8.09
CA MET A 98 -43.69 17.83 7.53
C MET A 98 -42.66 17.31 8.55
N THR A 99 -42.39 16.01 8.54
CA THR A 99 -41.39 15.39 9.41
C THR A 99 -40.71 14.23 8.69
N GLU A 100 -39.39 14.27 8.63
CA GLU A 100 -38.55 13.31 7.91
C GLU A 100 -37.38 12.85 8.79
N LYS A 101 -36.91 11.62 8.62
CA LYS A 101 -35.82 11.04 9.43
C LYS A 101 -34.85 10.16 8.65
N ARG A 102 -33.56 10.19 8.97
CA ARG A 102 -32.52 9.34 8.37
C ARG A 102 -31.51 8.88 9.42
N LYS A 103 -30.95 7.68 9.27
CA LYS A 103 -29.87 7.13 10.13
C LYS A 103 -28.59 7.96 10.00
N VAL A 104 -27.80 8.07 11.06
CA VAL A 104 -26.43 8.62 11.08
C VAL A 104 -25.55 7.73 11.95
N MET A 105 -24.27 7.55 11.58
CA MET A 105 -23.30 6.79 12.39
C MET A 105 -22.34 7.75 13.08
N PHE A 106 -22.19 7.62 14.41
CA PHE A 106 -21.06 8.17 15.15
C PHE A 106 -20.01 7.08 15.34
N LYS A 107 -18.75 7.43 15.10
CA LYS A 107 -17.63 6.49 15.11
C LYS A 107 -16.40 7.12 15.76
N SER A 108 -15.80 6.43 16.72
CA SER A 108 -14.45 6.74 17.16
C SER A 108 -13.41 6.17 16.18
N TYR A 109 -12.29 6.86 16.02
CA TYR A 109 -11.12 6.36 15.30
C TYR A 109 -9.95 6.31 16.28
N ASN A 110 -9.33 5.14 16.41
CA ASN A 110 -8.08 4.95 17.15
C ASN A 110 -6.99 5.88 16.59
N PRO A 111 -6.06 6.36 17.42
CA PRO A 111 -4.98 7.24 16.95
C PRO A 111 -4.07 6.57 15.93
N LEU A 112 -3.44 7.43 15.13
CA LEU A 112 -2.46 7.09 14.11
C LEU A 112 -1.12 6.92 14.82
N THR A 113 -0.59 5.71 14.84
CA THR A 113 0.74 5.42 15.39
C THR A 113 1.65 4.93 14.27
N PHE A 114 2.87 5.46 14.20
CA PHE A 114 3.91 4.95 13.31
C PHE A 114 5.23 4.71 14.04
N ILE A 115 6.10 3.92 13.42
CA ILE A 115 7.42 3.56 13.94
C ILE A 115 8.45 3.95 12.87
N GLN A 116 9.42 4.78 13.21
CA GLN A 116 10.60 5.06 12.38
C GLN A 116 11.77 4.24 12.92
N THR A 117 12.57 3.63 12.04
CA THR A 117 13.89 3.06 12.37
C THR A 117 14.98 3.92 11.77
N ASP A 118 16.19 3.93 12.34
CA ASP A 118 17.29 4.71 11.79
C ASP A 118 17.68 4.26 10.37
N LYS A 119 17.58 2.95 10.10
CA LYS A 119 17.75 2.39 8.76
C LYS A 119 16.83 1.19 8.47
N PRO A 120 16.63 0.84 7.18
CA PRO A 120 15.81 -0.30 6.78
C PRO A 120 16.51 -1.67 6.90
N ILE A 121 17.85 -1.69 7.02
CA ILE A 121 18.67 -2.91 6.99
C ILE A 121 19.82 -2.83 8.00
N TYR A 122 20.17 -3.96 8.63
CA TYR A 122 21.20 -4.05 9.68
C TYR A 122 22.08 -5.27 9.47
N ASN A 123 23.38 -5.12 9.72
CA ASN A 123 24.28 -6.26 9.90
C ASN A 123 24.04 -6.92 11.27
N PRO A 124 24.24 -8.24 11.42
CA PRO A 124 24.26 -8.90 12.73
C PRO A 124 25.22 -8.20 13.70
N GLY A 125 24.81 -8.07 14.97
CA GLY A 125 25.58 -7.38 16.02
C GLY A 125 25.36 -5.86 16.11
N GLN A 126 24.72 -5.23 15.11
CA GLN A 126 24.44 -3.79 15.15
C GLN A 126 23.28 -3.43 16.09
N THR A 127 23.24 -2.17 16.51
CA THR A 127 22.10 -1.63 17.28
C THR A 127 21.04 -1.09 16.33
N VAL A 128 19.79 -1.52 16.53
CA VAL A 128 18.60 -0.96 15.90
C VAL A 128 18.14 0.23 16.74
N HIS A 129 18.10 1.43 16.17
CA HIS A 129 17.51 2.58 16.81
C HIS A 129 16.12 2.84 16.22
N PHE A 130 15.15 3.17 17.07
CA PHE A 130 13.77 3.39 16.61
C PHE A 130 13.04 4.45 17.43
N ARG A 131 12.03 5.05 16.80
CA ARG A 131 11.12 6.04 17.36
C ARG A 131 9.70 5.57 17.18
N VAL A 132 8.85 5.77 18.18
CA VAL A 132 7.40 5.56 18.11
C VAL A 132 6.71 6.90 18.31
N VAL A 133 5.71 7.19 17.47
CA VAL A 133 4.97 8.46 17.45
C VAL A 133 3.48 8.18 17.32
N THR A 134 2.67 8.80 18.18
CA THR A 134 1.21 8.62 18.26
C THR A 134 0.50 9.97 18.14
N MET A 135 -0.53 10.04 17.28
CA MET A 135 -1.28 11.27 16.99
C MET A 135 -2.77 10.99 16.69
N GLY A 136 -3.65 11.97 16.90
CA GLY A 136 -5.06 11.94 16.52
C GLY A 136 -5.30 12.08 15.02
N ALA A 137 -6.57 12.02 14.61
CA ALA A 137 -6.99 12.18 13.20
C ALA A 137 -6.83 13.62 12.65
N ASP A 138 -6.61 14.58 13.55
CA ASP A 138 -6.22 15.97 13.32
C ASP A 138 -4.69 16.16 13.21
N LEU A 139 -3.91 15.09 13.41
CA LEU A 139 -2.43 15.05 13.48
C LEU A 139 -1.84 15.72 14.75
N VAL A 140 -2.64 15.97 15.78
CA VAL A 140 -2.18 16.43 17.12
C VAL A 140 -1.72 15.23 17.95
N THR A 141 -0.73 15.38 18.82
CA THR A 141 -0.10 14.29 19.59
C THR A 141 -0.96 13.75 20.75
N LEU A 142 -0.80 12.46 21.07
CA LEU A 142 -1.50 11.76 22.17
C LEU A 142 -0.55 10.79 22.90
N GLU A 143 -0.72 10.63 24.21
CA GLU A 143 0.02 9.67 25.06
C GLU A 143 -0.77 8.34 25.16
N GLU A 144 -0.12 7.19 24.89
CA GLU A 144 -0.71 5.85 25.02
C GLU A 144 0.31 4.82 25.58
N GLU A 145 -0.16 3.77 26.26
CA GLU A 145 0.66 2.63 26.69
C GLU A 145 0.80 1.53 25.61
N VAL A 146 1.91 0.77 25.61
CA VAL A 146 2.25 -0.19 24.55
C VAL A 146 2.54 -1.63 25.06
N ARG A 147 1.87 -2.68 24.54
CA ARG A 147 1.94 -4.09 25.06
C ARG A 147 1.69 -5.24 24.04
N LYS A 148 2.72 -6.04 23.68
CA LYS A 148 2.68 -7.35 22.92
C LYS A 148 3.99 -7.52 22.08
N SER A 149 4.35 -8.59 21.33
CA SER A 149 4.16 -10.07 21.39
C SER A 149 5.47 -10.80 20.94
N ASN A 150 5.70 -12.12 21.18
CA ASN A 150 6.99 -12.89 21.13
C ASN A 150 8.26 -12.17 20.62
N ARG A 151 9.29 -12.08 21.47
CA ARG A 151 10.24 -10.95 21.45
C ARG A 151 11.70 -11.33 21.61
N ILE A 152 12.57 -10.48 21.07
CA ILE A 152 14.02 -10.42 21.35
C ILE A 152 14.31 -9.30 22.37
N GLY A 153 13.61 -8.16 22.27
CA GLY A 153 13.57 -7.10 23.28
C GLY A 153 12.12 -6.74 23.66
N GLN A 154 11.90 -6.31 24.91
CA GLN A 154 10.58 -5.93 25.42
C GLN A 154 10.66 -4.66 26.27
N TRP A 155 9.74 -3.76 26.02
CA TRP A 155 9.42 -2.61 26.88
C TRP A 155 7.94 -2.74 27.29
N THR A 156 7.57 -2.19 28.45
CA THR A 156 6.22 -2.28 29.04
C THR A 156 5.91 -1.03 29.83
N ASN A 157 4.68 -0.52 29.69
CA ASN A 157 4.16 0.65 30.42
C ASN A 157 5.12 1.86 30.33
N VAL A 158 5.69 2.07 29.15
CA VAL A 158 6.55 3.23 28.86
C VAL A 158 5.65 4.38 28.44
N SER A 159 5.33 5.25 29.39
CA SER A 159 4.76 6.56 29.10
C SER A 159 5.74 7.40 28.30
N SER A 160 5.31 7.98 27.19
CA SER A 160 6.10 8.93 26.42
C SER A 160 6.18 10.27 27.16
N THR A 161 7.22 10.48 27.99
CA THR A 161 7.45 11.72 28.77
C THR A 161 7.87 12.93 27.90
N GLY A 162 7.47 12.93 26.64
CA GLY A 162 7.82 13.84 25.56
C GLY A 162 7.21 13.32 24.26
N LEU A 163 7.02 14.18 23.26
CA LEU A 163 6.20 13.92 22.07
C LEU A 163 6.68 12.74 21.18
N ILE A 164 7.90 12.24 21.39
CA ILE A 164 8.54 11.18 20.59
C ILE A 164 9.19 10.17 21.53
N LEU A 165 8.77 8.91 21.48
CA LEU A 165 9.42 7.83 22.24
C LEU A 165 10.60 7.26 21.43
N GLN A 166 11.83 7.61 21.81
CA GLN A 166 13.06 7.08 21.19
C GLN A 166 13.64 5.91 22.03
N LEU A 167 13.92 4.78 21.37
CA LEU A 167 14.44 3.54 21.97
C LEU A 167 15.54 2.92 21.09
N SER A 168 16.26 1.94 21.64
CA SER A 168 17.31 1.20 20.93
C SER A 168 17.42 -0.25 21.39
N HIS A 169 17.88 -1.14 20.50
CA HIS A 169 18.06 -2.57 20.77
C HIS A 169 19.30 -3.13 20.07
N GLN A 170 20.27 -3.64 20.83
CA GLN A 170 21.45 -4.29 20.26
C GLN A 170 21.08 -5.70 19.76
N LEU A 171 21.31 -5.97 18.47
CA LEU A 171 21.19 -7.31 17.90
C LEU A 171 22.34 -8.20 18.37
N ASN A 172 22.10 -9.50 18.48
CA ASN A 172 23.17 -10.48 18.63
C ASN A 172 24.07 -10.48 17.38
N SER A 173 25.38 -10.65 17.52
CA SER A 173 26.33 -10.90 16.42
C SER A 173 25.97 -12.15 15.61
N GLU A 174 25.22 -13.07 16.23
CA GLU A 174 24.70 -14.30 15.61
C GLU A 174 23.19 -14.20 15.27
N ALA A 175 22.64 -12.99 15.16
CA ALA A 175 21.26 -12.78 14.72
C ALA A 175 21.02 -13.42 13.33
N SER A 176 20.01 -14.29 13.25
CA SER A 176 19.66 -15.00 12.01
C SER A 176 19.24 -14.03 10.91
N GLU A 177 19.76 -14.21 9.69
CA GLU A 177 19.40 -13.37 8.56
C GLU A 177 17.93 -13.57 8.15
N GLY A 178 17.22 -12.49 7.84
CA GLY A 178 15.79 -12.51 7.53
C GLY A 178 15.08 -11.18 7.80
N GLN A 179 13.75 -11.21 7.72
CA GLN A 179 12.89 -10.05 8.00
C GLN A 179 12.45 -10.04 9.47
N TYR A 180 12.73 -8.95 10.16
CA TYR A 180 12.37 -8.69 11.55
C TYR A 180 11.22 -7.69 11.59
N LYS A 181 10.46 -7.68 12.70
CA LYS A 181 9.42 -6.68 12.93
C LYS A 181 9.53 -6.05 14.32
N LEU A 182 9.30 -4.75 14.37
CA LEU A 182 8.88 -4.03 15.57
C LEU A 182 7.35 -4.10 15.64
N GLU A 183 6.81 -4.30 16.84
CA GLU A 183 5.38 -4.44 17.09
C GLU A 183 5.00 -3.56 18.30
N ALA A 184 4.39 -2.40 18.02
CA ALA A 184 3.84 -1.50 19.02
C ALA A 184 2.33 -1.74 19.08
N ILE A 185 1.80 -2.17 20.22
CA ILE A 185 0.37 -2.43 20.41
C ILE A 185 -0.17 -1.46 21.46
N THR A 186 -0.90 -0.43 21.04
CA THR A 186 -1.69 0.41 21.96
C THR A 186 -3.04 -0.25 22.25
N GLU A 187 -3.85 0.30 23.17
CA GLU A 187 -4.88 -0.47 23.90
C GLU A 187 -5.77 -1.39 23.04
N ASP A 188 -6.18 -0.90 21.86
CA ASP A 188 -7.04 -1.62 20.90
C ASP A 188 -6.32 -2.13 19.62
N ARG A 189 -5.06 -1.75 19.35
CA ARG A 189 -4.47 -1.91 18.00
C ARG A 189 -2.98 -2.23 17.98
N SER A 190 -2.60 -3.22 17.17
CA SER A 190 -1.20 -3.52 16.81
C SER A 190 -0.76 -2.77 15.56
N ILE A 191 0.40 -2.11 15.65
CA ILE A 191 1.13 -1.44 14.59
C ILE A 191 2.46 -2.19 14.40
N THR A 192 2.76 -2.59 13.16
CA THR A 192 3.99 -3.33 12.83
C THR A 192 4.82 -2.61 11.79
N HIS A 193 6.11 -2.44 12.08
CA HIS A 193 7.11 -1.94 11.15
C HIS A 193 8.19 -3.01 10.91
N PHE A 194 8.75 -3.08 9.71
CA PHE A 194 9.63 -4.18 9.29
C PHE A 194 11.00 -3.69 8.86
N PHE A 195 12.04 -4.38 9.34
CA PHE A 195 13.43 -4.16 8.96
C PHE A 195 14.10 -5.49 8.58
N THR A 196 15.16 -5.42 7.77
CA THR A 196 15.88 -6.59 7.28
C THR A 196 17.19 -6.76 8.08
N VAL A 197 17.52 -7.98 8.50
CA VAL A 197 18.86 -8.31 9.02
C VAL A 197 19.56 -9.21 8.02
N LYS A 198 20.74 -8.81 7.56
CA LYS A 198 21.51 -9.52 6.52
C LYS A 198 22.98 -9.13 6.64
N LYS A 199 23.90 -10.01 6.28
CA LYS A 199 25.31 -9.67 6.09
C LYS A 199 25.49 -8.91 4.77
N TYR A 200 25.94 -7.66 4.82
CA TYR A 200 26.22 -6.83 3.65
C TYR A 200 27.47 -5.97 3.83
N VAL A 201 28.02 -5.53 2.70
CA VAL A 201 28.98 -4.42 2.60
C VAL A 201 28.25 -3.28 1.88
N LEU A 202 28.52 -2.03 2.25
CA LEU A 202 27.87 -0.87 1.64
C LEU A 202 28.19 -0.77 0.13
N PRO A 203 27.18 -0.53 -0.73
CA PRO A 203 27.39 -0.31 -2.16
C PRO A 203 28.06 1.04 -2.43
N ARG A 204 29.05 1.06 -3.32
CA ARG A 204 29.86 2.25 -3.65
C ARG A 204 29.21 3.20 -4.65
N TYR A 205 28.26 2.70 -5.43
CA TYR A 205 27.63 3.42 -6.52
C TYR A 205 26.16 3.01 -6.66
N GLU A 206 25.34 3.97 -7.07
CA GLU A 206 23.98 3.72 -7.51
C GLU A 206 23.96 3.45 -9.02
N ILE A 207 23.22 2.42 -9.43
CA ILE A 207 22.82 2.20 -10.82
C ILE A 207 21.48 2.93 -11.00
N THR A 208 21.51 4.03 -11.74
CA THR A 208 20.30 4.69 -12.23
C THR A 208 19.84 3.96 -13.48
N VAL A 209 18.59 3.50 -13.47
CA VAL A 209 17.87 3.00 -14.65
C VAL A 209 16.74 3.98 -14.90
N LYS A 210 16.47 4.30 -16.17
CA LYS A 210 15.26 5.02 -16.59
C LYS A 210 14.54 4.19 -17.64
N VAL A 211 13.30 3.85 -17.34
CA VAL A 211 12.38 3.10 -18.22
C VAL A 211 11.01 3.80 -18.21
N PRO A 212 10.24 3.80 -19.32
CA PRO A 212 8.83 4.18 -19.26
C PRO A 212 8.06 3.29 -18.27
N LYS A 213 7.12 3.87 -17.51
CA LYS A 213 6.32 3.12 -16.51
C LYS A 213 5.36 2.11 -17.16
N GLU A 214 4.89 2.42 -18.37
CA GLU A 214 4.06 1.58 -19.21
C GLU A 214 4.57 1.66 -20.64
N GLN A 215 4.67 0.52 -21.31
CA GLN A 215 5.16 0.35 -22.67
C GLN A 215 4.06 -0.28 -23.53
N SER A 216 3.72 0.33 -24.67
CA SER A 216 2.74 -0.27 -25.59
C SER A 216 3.37 -1.36 -26.45
N VAL A 217 2.62 -2.42 -26.73
CA VAL A 217 2.94 -3.43 -27.76
C VAL A 217 2.88 -2.85 -29.18
N GLY A 218 2.25 -1.69 -29.36
CA GLY A 218 2.19 -0.97 -30.65
C GLY A 218 3.41 -0.10 -30.96
N GLU A 219 4.36 0.01 -30.03
CA GLU A 219 5.61 0.76 -30.20
C GLU A 219 6.76 -0.23 -30.40
N GLU A 220 7.58 -0.02 -31.44
CA GLU A 220 8.59 -1.00 -31.84
C GLU A 220 9.81 -1.04 -30.91
N ASP A 221 10.18 0.08 -30.28
CA ASP A 221 11.45 0.29 -29.57
C ASP A 221 11.25 0.63 -28.08
N LEU A 222 11.58 -0.30 -27.19
CA LEU A 222 11.73 -0.03 -25.76
C LEU A 222 13.10 0.59 -25.48
N LYS A 223 13.12 1.85 -25.04
CA LYS A 223 14.33 2.61 -24.73
C LYS A 223 14.62 2.58 -23.23
N ILE A 224 15.83 2.19 -22.84
CA ILE A 224 16.28 2.09 -21.44
C ILE A 224 17.60 2.84 -21.29
N GLU A 225 17.61 3.89 -20.48
CA GLU A 225 18.85 4.61 -20.12
C GLU A 225 19.44 3.99 -18.84
N VAL A 226 20.71 3.58 -18.88
CA VAL A 226 21.40 2.93 -17.76
C VAL A 226 22.72 3.65 -17.49
N CYS A 227 22.92 4.16 -16.28
CA CYS A 227 24.17 4.82 -15.88
C CYS A 227 24.49 4.62 -14.39
N GLY A 228 25.76 4.35 -14.09
CA GLY A 228 26.29 4.25 -12.72
C GLY A 228 26.90 5.56 -12.22
N LYS A 229 26.61 5.93 -10.98
CA LYS A 229 27.24 7.05 -10.26
C LYS A 229 27.69 6.62 -8.87
N TYR A 230 28.92 6.96 -8.49
CA TYR A 230 29.38 6.83 -7.11
C TYR A 230 28.50 7.65 -6.15
N THR A 231 28.42 7.29 -4.88
CA THR A 231 27.58 8.02 -3.90
C THR A 231 28.02 9.47 -3.66
N TYR A 232 29.29 9.79 -3.94
CA TYR A 232 29.81 11.16 -4.01
C TYR A 232 29.59 11.87 -5.37
N GLY A 233 28.73 11.31 -6.24
CA GLY A 233 28.16 11.95 -7.43
C GLY A 233 28.92 11.77 -8.75
N GLN A 234 30.16 11.29 -8.73
CA GLN A 234 30.97 11.10 -9.94
C GLN A 234 30.49 9.88 -10.77
N PRO A 235 30.64 9.86 -12.11
CA PRO A 235 30.27 8.71 -12.94
C PRO A 235 31.18 7.50 -12.66
N VAL A 236 30.64 6.29 -12.84
CA VAL A 236 31.38 5.02 -12.70
C VAL A 236 31.83 4.52 -14.08
N PRO A 237 33.14 4.49 -14.39
CA PRO A 237 33.64 3.80 -15.56
C PRO A 237 33.65 2.28 -15.29
N GLY A 238 33.04 1.53 -16.19
CA GLY A 238 32.80 0.09 -16.05
C GLY A 238 31.94 -0.44 -17.19
N LYS A 239 31.55 -1.72 -17.10
CA LYS A 239 30.67 -2.36 -18.08
C LYS A 239 29.33 -2.70 -17.45
N ALA A 240 28.23 -2.28 -18.07
CA ALA A 240 26.88 -2.71 -17.73
C ALA A 240 26.45 -3.84 -18.67
N ARG A 241 25.86 -4.89 -18.10
CA ARG A 241 25.05 -5.86 -18.83
C ARG A 241 23.59 -5.62 -18.49
N VAL A 242 22.80 -5.25 -19.48
CA VAL A 242 21.34 -5.12 -19.35
C VAL A 242 20.70 -6.43 -19.78
N GLU A 243 19.79 -6.96 -18.96
CA GLU A 243 18.92 -8.09 -19.23
C GLU A 243 17.47 -7.62 -19.18
N VAL A 244 16.69 -7.88 -20.24
CA VAL A 244 15.24 -7.59 -20.26
C VAL A 244 14.52 -8.90 -20.51
N CYS A 245 13.64 -9.31 -19.60
CA CYS A 245 12.96 -10.61 -19.62
C CYS A 245 11.44 -10.49 -19.40
N ARG A 246 10.64 -11.19 -20.21
CA ARG A 246 9.17 -11.27 -20.01
C ARG A 246 8.75 -12.61 -19.42
N LYS A 247 8.62 -12.70 -18.09
CA LYS A 247 8.36 -13.95 -17.37
C LYS A 247 6.91 -14.45 -17.53
N PHE A 248 6.74 -15.77 -17.47
CA PHE A 248 5.43 -16.42 -17.47
C PHE A 248 4.61 -16.17 -16.18
N GLU A 249 3.28 -16.22 -16.29
CA GLU A 249 2.37 -16.29 -15.15
C GLU A 249 2.52 -17.61 -14.40
N ARG A 250 2.45 -17.56 -13.07
CA ARG A 250 2.97 -18.62 -12.18
C ARG A 250 2.03 -19.83 -12.01
N TYR A 251 1.03 -19.98 -12.88
CA TYR A 251 -0.09 -20.91 -12.68
C TYR A 251 -0.03 -22.22 -13.49
N TYR A 252 0.93 -22.39 -14.42
CA TYR A 252 0.98 -23.56 -15.30
C TYR A 252 2.25 -24.41 -15.14
N TYR A 253 2.03 -25.63 -14.66
CA TYR A 253 2.90 -26.82 -14.67
C TYR A 253 4.37 -26.71 -14.23
N GLU A 254 4.64 -27.24 -13.04
CA GLU A 254 5.93 -27.87 -12.76
C GLU A 254 6.18 -29.01 -13.78
N GLY A 255 7.31 -28.97 -14.48
CA GLY A 255 7.75 -30.05 -15.39
C GLY A 255 8.09 -29.60 -16.82
N VAL A 256 7.69 -28.41 -17.27
CA VAL A 256 8.09 -27.86 -18.58
C VAL A 256 9.12 -26.75 -18.38
N GLN A 257 10.31 -26.91 -18.96
CA GLN A 257 11.39 -25.92 -18.89
C GLN A 257 11.14 -24.78 -19.89
N MET A 258 10.11 -23.96 -19.63
CA MET A 258 9.70 -22.88 -20.52
C MET A 258 10.78 -21.80 -20.64
N ILE A 259 11.34 -21.63 -21.84
CA ILE A 259 12.35 -20.60 -22.12
C ILE A 259 11.65 -19.23 -22.08
N THR A 260 12.07 -18.40 -21.13
CA THR A 260 11.63 -17.00 -21.03
C THR A 260 12.34 -16.19 -22.11
N PRO A 261 11.64 -15.36 -22.92
CA PRO A 261 12.29 -14.45 -23.85
C PRO A 261 13.06 -13.40 -23.04
N CYS A 262 14.38 -13.45 -23.18
CA CYS A 262 15.33 -12.57 -22.51
C CYS A 262 16.34 -12.06 -23.54
N LEU A 263 16.55 -10.74 -23.59
CA LEU A 263 17.59 -10.10 -24.42
C LEU A 263 18.71 -9.54 -23.53
N HIS A 264 19.92 -9.44 -24.10
CA HIS A 264 21.09 -8.90 -23.41
C HIS A 264 21.89 -7.93 -24.29
N GLU A 265 22.31 -6.81 -23.70
CA GLU A 265 23.32 -5.90 -24.28
C GLU A 265 24.43 -5.62 -23.25
N ASN A 266 25.63 -5.25 -23.71
CA ASN A 266 26.86 -5.14 -22.89
C ASN A 266 27.67 -3.87 -23.22
N ASP A 267 27.23 -2.70 -22.76
CA ASP A 267 27.91 -1.41 -22.99
C ASP A 267 28.12 -0.61 -21.69
N GLY A 268 28.54 0.65 -21.79
CA GLY A 268 28.80 1.54 -20.65
C GLY A 268 27.54 2.22 -20.09
N CYS A 269 27.71 3.45 -19.61
CA CYS A 269 26.58 4.35 -19.34
C CYS A 269 25.98 4.78 -20.70
N ALA A 270 24.82 4.22 -21.06
CA ALA A 270 24.31 4.23 -22.43
C ALA A 270 22.76 4.17 -22.47
N THR A 271 22.20 4.47 -23.65
CA THR A 271 20.78 4.23 -23.95
C THR A 271 20.66 2.98 -24.82
N HIS A 272 20.07 1.93 -24.25
CA HIS A 272 19.79 0.66 -24.90
C HIS A 272 18.42 0.69 -25.59
N VAL A 273 18.28 -0.04 -26.71
CA VAL A 273 17.05 -0.06 -27.51
C VAL A 273 16.66 -1.49 -27.84
N PHE A 274 15.64 -2.00 -27.16
CA PHE A 274 15.17 -3.37 -27.33
C PHE A 274 13.90 -3.42 -28.17
N ASN A 275 13.89 -4.21 -29.25
CA ASN A 275 12.72 -4.32 -30.10
C ASN A 275 11.60 -5.13 -29.41
N MET A 276 10.43 -4.51 -29.26
CA MET A 276 9.28 -5.06 -28.52
C MET A 276 8.69 -6.34 -29.14
N SER A 277 8.83 -6.55 -30.45
CA SER A 277 8.31 -7.76 -31.11
C SER A 277 8.95 -9.05 -30.58
N LEU A 278 10.20 -8.98 -30.09
CA LEU A 278 10.94 -10.11 -29.53
C LEU A 278 10.42 -10.57 -28.16
N PHE A 279 9.59 -9.76 -27.49
CA PHE A 279 8.91 -10.10 -26.23
C PHE A 279 7.43 -10.48 -26.41
N SER A 280 6.93 -10.52 -27.66
CA SER A 280 5.55 -10.86 -28.02
C SER A 280 5.54 -12.15 -28.84
N ASN A 281 4.87 -13.20 -28.38
CA ASN A 281 4.79 -14.48 -29.11
C ASN A 281 3.34 -14.96 -29.20
N SER A 282 2.80 -14.92 -30.42
CA SER A 282 1.42 -15.23 -30.75
C SER A 282 0.93 -16.63 -30.32
N GLU A 283 1.80 -17.62 -30.13
CA GLU A 283 1.43 -18.96 -29.65
C GLU A 283 1.25 -19.03 -28.13
N PHE A 284 1.97 -18.19 -27.37
CA PHE A 284 2.06 -18.28 -25.90
C PHE A 284 1.71 -16.98 -25.17
N GLU A 285 1.25 -15.95 -25.89
CA GLU A 285 0.99 -14.60 -25.38
C GLU A 285 0.09 -14.57 -24.13
N HIS A 286 -0.91 -15.44 -24.06
CA HIS A 286 -1.78 -15.59 -22.89
C HIS A 286 -1.02 -15.94 -21.60
N ASN A 287 0.07 -16.70 -21.70
CA ASN A 287 0.84 -17.23 -20.56
C ASN A 287 1.91 -16.27 -20.05
N PHE A 288 2.28 -15.22 -20.79
CA PHE A 288 3.24 -14.21 -20.35
C PHE A 288 2.61 -13.18 -19.41
N ARG A 289 3.39 -12.61 -18.49
CA ARG A 289 2.94 -11.47 -17.69
C ARG A 289 2.87 -10.20 -18.53
N ASP A 290 1.99 -9.31 -18.13
CA ASP A 290 1.83 -7.97 -18.72
C ASP A 290 2.86 -7.00 -18.11
N SER A 291 4.11 -7.45 -17.98
CA SER A 291 5.22 -6.71 -17.39
C SER A 291 6.57 -7.27 -17.84
N LEU A 292 7.51 -6.39 -18.17
CA LEU A 292 8.91 -6.74 -18.41
C LEU A 292 9.72 -6.57 -17.12
N ASP A 293 10.46 -7.60 -16.71
CA ASP A 293 11.45 -7.50 -15.64
C ASP A 293 12.79 -7.14 -16.26
N ILE A 294 13.38 -6.03 -15.82
CA ILE A 294 14.68 -5.52 -16.28
C ILE A 294 15.70 -5.73 -15.16
N ASN A 295 16.82 -6.36 -15.47
CA ASN A 295 17.94 -6.58 -14.57
C ASN A 295 19.20 -5.94 -15.17
N VAL A 296 19.85 -5.04 -14.45
CA VAL A 296 21.12 -4.42 -14.85
C VAL A 296 22.23 -4.92 -13.94
N VAL A 297 23.27 -5.53 -14.50
CA VAL A 297 24.49 -5.94 -13.81
C VAL A 297 25.63 -5.03 -14.23
N MET A 298 25.99 -4.04 -13.43
CA MET A 298 27.11 -3.14 -13.72
C MET A 298 28.36 -3.59 -12.95
N THR A 299 29.50 -3.64 -13.63
CA THR A 299 30.80 -4.07 -13.09
C THR A 299 31.83 -2.94 -13.14
N GLU A 300 32.39 -2.60 -11.99
CA GLU A 300 33.44 -1.59 -11.83
C GLU A 300 34.78 -2.11 -12.38
N GLU A 301 35.40 -1.32 -13.24
CA GLU A 301 36.74 -1.60 -13.77
C GLU A 301 37.82 -1.38 -12.68
N GLY A 302 38.89 -2.19 -12.73
CA GLY A 302 39.99 -2.18 -11.77
C GLY A 302 39.73 -3.06 -10.53
N THR A 303 38.56 -2.88 -9.89
CA THR A 303 38.18 -3.68 -8.70
C THR A 303 37.55 -5.02 -9.08
N GLY A 304 36.75 -5.05 -10.15
CA GLY A 304 35.98 -6.21 -10.58
C GLY A 304 34.70 -6.45 -9.78
N ILE A 305 34.27 -5.48 -8.95
CA ILE A 305 33.03 -5.58 -8.17
C ILE A 305 31.83 -5.31 -9.09
N SER A 306 30.85 -6.21 -9.08
CA SER A 306 29.58 -6.03 -9.78
C SER A 306 28.41 -5.81 -8.83
N MET A 307 27.44 -5.01 -9.27
CA MET A 307 26.18 -4.77 -8.56
C MET A 307 24.98 -4.92 -9.50
N VAL A 308 23.85 -5.31 -8.91
CA VAL A 308 22.62 -5.64 -9.65
C VAL A 308 21.49 -4.71 -9.22
N LYS A 309 20.85 -4.05 -10.19
CA LYS A 309 19.61 -3.29 -10.00
C LYS A 309 18.50 -3.96 -10.82
N SER A 310 17.31 -4.12 -10.25
CA SER A 310 16.15 -4.64 -10.96
C SER A 310 15.02 -3.61 -10.96
N GLU A 311 14.35 -3.48 -12.10
CA GLU A 311 13.18 -2.61 -12.30
C GLU A 311 12.11 -3.34 -13.12
N ARG A 312 10.88 -2.81 -13.16
CA ARG A 312 9.76 -3.38 -13.92
C ARG A 312 8.98 -2.29 -14.64
N THR A 313 8.70 -2.53 -15.91
CA THR A 313 7.73 -1.75 -16.70
C THR A 313 6.49 -2.60 -17.02
N SER A 314 5.33 -1.96 -17.10
CA SER A 314 4.04 -2.60 -17.41
C SER A 314 3.84 -2.66 -18.93
N VAL A 315 3.27 -3.73 -19.46
CA VAL A 315 2.99 -3.86 -20.91
C VAL A 315 1.51 -3.61 -21.16
N THR A 316 1.18 -2.68 -22.06
CA THR A 316 -0.20 -2.40 -22.48
C THR A 316 -0.46 -2.79 -23.94
N TYR A 317 -1.68 -3.25 -24.19
CA TYR A 317 -2.18 -3.60 -25.53
C TYR A 317 -2.96 -2.47 -26.20
N GLU A 318 -3.15 -1.33 -25.52
CA GLU A 318 -3.69 -0.12 -26.15
C GLU A 318 -2.61 0.48 -27.08
N ILE A 319 -2.82 0.41 -28.40
CA ILE A 319 -1.88 0.92 -29.41
C ILE A 319 -2.20 2.35 -29.87
N GLY A 320 -3.34 2.87 -29.42
CA GLY A 320 -3.86 4.17 -29.77
C GLY A 320 -5.33 4.28 -29.44
N LYS A 321 -5.91 5.46 -29.67
CA LYS A 321 -7.29 5.78 -29.29
C LYS A 321 -7.97 6.69 -30.31
N ALA A 322 -9.28 6.56 -30.41
CA ALA A 322 -10.17 7.46 -31.15
C ALA A 322 -11.01 8.27 -30.14
N GLU A 323 -10.92 9.60 -30.18
CA GLU A 323 -11.57 10.51 -29.22
C GLU A 323 -12.44 11.54 -29.94
N PHE A 324 -13.63 11.83 -29.41
CA PHE A 324 -14.49 12.90 -29.93
C PHE A 324 -13.97 14.29 -29.51
N LEU A 325 -13.93 15.21 -30.45
CA LEU A 325 -13.65 16.64 -30.25
C LEU A 325 -14.79 17.49 -30.84
N ASP A 326 -15.02 18.65 -30.23
CA ASP A 326 -16.03 19.67 -30.61
C ASP A 326 -17.49 19.17 -30.73
N LEU A 327 -17.78 17.98 -30.21
CA LEU A 327 -19.11 17.36 -30.28
C LEU A 327 -20.10 18.04 -29.31
N PRO A 328 -21.28 18.50 -29.78
CA PRO A 328 -22.31 19.05 -28.90
C PRO A 328 -22.91 17.96 -27.99
N LYS A 329 -23.24 18.33 -26.75
CA LYS A 329 -23.96 17.46 -25.80
C LYS A 329 -25.44 17.29 -26.12
N ASN A 330 -26.02 18.25 -26.83
CA ASN A 330 -27.46 18.35 -27.07
C ASN A 330 -27.72 18.63 -28.55
N PHE A 331 -28.86 18.19 -29.08
CA PHE A 331 -29.29 18.50 -30.44
C PHE A 331 -30.75 18.98 -30.50
N GLU A 332 -31.07 19.82 -31.49
CA GLU A 332 -32.45 20.13 -31.87
C GLU A 332 -32.89 19.19 -33.02
N ARG A 333 -34.19 18.91 -33.12
CA ARG A 333 -34.71 18.08 -34.22
C ARG A 333 -34.52 18.77 -35.56
N ASP A 334 -34.31 17.96 -36.60
CA ASP A 334 -34.10 18.41 -37.97
C ASP A 334 -32.88 19.37 -38.12
N THR A 335 -31.88 19.26 -37.23
CA THR A 335 -30.58 19.95 -37.32
C THR A 335 -29.42 19.00 -37.59
N VAL A 336 -28.32 19.53 -38.10
CA VAL A 336 -27.09 18.77 -38.38
C VAL A 336 -26.23 18.71 -37.13
N ILE A 337 -25.87 17.50 -36.70
CA ILE A 337 -24.92 17.25 -35.62
C ILE A 337 -23.51 17.20 -36.23
N GLU A 338 -22.77 18.30 -36.09
CA GLU A 338 -21.36 18.37 -36.45
C GLU A 338 -20.46 17.87 -35.32
N GLY A 339 -19.30 17.31 -35.67
CA GLY A 339 -18.30 16.85 -34.72
C GLY A 339 -16.99 16.45 -35.38
N LYS A 340 -15.99 16.12 -34.57
CA LYS A 340 -14.68 15.64 -35.02
C LYS A 340 -14.29 14.39 -34.23
N ILE A 341 -13.56 13.48 -34.86
CA ILE A 341 -12.90 12.35 -34.20
C ILE A 341 -11.40 12.53 -34.42
N LYS A 342 -10.60 12.55 -33.35
CA LYS A 342 -9.14 12.48 -33.44
C LYS A 342 -8.67 11.04 -33.22
N VAL A 343 -7.78 10.54 -34.08
CA VAL A 343 -7.12 9.24 -33.89
C VAL A 343 -5.64 9.48 -33.63
N VAL A 344 -5.14 8.96 -32.51
CA VAL A 344 -3.73 9.04 -32.11
C VAL A 344 -3.16 7.66 -31.75
N THR A 345 -1.84 7.51 -31.88
CA THR A 345 -1.07 6.39 -31.30
C THR A 345 -1.05 6.46 -29.77
N TYR A 346 -0.55 5.43 -29.10
CA TYR A 346 -0.35 5.43 -27.64
C TYR A 346 0.55 6.60 -27.17
N GLY A 347 1.68 6.81 -27.85
CA GLY A 347 2.56 7.98 -27.67
C GLY A 347 1.95 9.34 -28.07
N GLY A 348 0.70 9.39 -28.54
CA GLY A 348 -0.05 10.63 -28.81
C GLY A 348 0.11 11.22 -30.22
N GLU A 349 0.85 10.56 -31.12
CA GLU A 349 1.06 11.04 -32.49
C GLU A 349 -0.21 10.87 -33.35
N PRO A 350 -0.57 11.85 -34.19
CA PRO A 350 -1.77 11.77 -35.03
C PRO A 350 -1.63 10.76 -36.17
N ILE A 351 -2.61 9.86 -36.32
CA ILE A 351 -2.59 8.84 -37.38
C ILE A 351 -3.32 9.37 -38.61
N ARG A 352 -2.58 9.59 -39.70
CA ARG A 352 -3.06 10.16 -40.97
C ARG A 352 -3.70 9.11 -41.87
N ASN A 353 -4.63 9.52 -42.73
CA ASN A 353 -5.30 8.68 -43.74
C ASN A 353 -5.86 7.35 -43.18
N LYS A 354 -6.27 7.34 -41.91
CA LYS A 354 -6.81 6.17 -41.23
C LYS A 354 -8.33 6.15 -41.37
N GLU A 355 -8.89 4.99 -41.71
CA GLU A 355 -10.33 4.78 -41.69
C GLU A 355 -10.88 4.86 -40.25
N VAL A 356 -11.96 5.60 -40.09
CA VAL A 356 -12.68 5.79 -38.83
C VAL A 356 -14.17 5.58 -39.08
N TYR A 357 -14.80 4.85 -38.18
CA TYR A 357 -16.18 4.39 -38.29
C TYR A 357 -16.99 5.03 -37.16
N LEU A 358 -17.99 5.84 -37.54
CA LEU A 358 -18.94 6.44 -36.62
C LEU A 358 -20.19 5.57 -36.56
N PHE A 359 -20.55 5.10 -35.37
CA PHE A 359 -21.75 4.29 -35.14
C PHE A 359 -22.77 5.00 -34.24
N LYS A 360 -24.04 4.59 -34.39
CA LYS A 360 -25.19 4.93 -33.57
C LYS A 360 -25.66 3.73 -32.73
N GLY A 361 -26.00 3.95 -31.47
CA GLY A 361 -26.53 2.94 -30.55
C GLY A 361 -25.49 2.44 -29.53
N PRO A 362 -25.89 1.51 -28.64
CA PRO A 362 -25.02 1.06 -27.57
C PRO A 362 -23.88 0.17 -28.09
N SER A 363 -22.76 0.15 -27.36
CA SER A 363 -21.52 -0.55 -27.75
C SER A 363 -21.65 -2.07 -27.94
N TRP A 364 -22.76 -2.71 -27.57
CA TRP A 364 -23.03 -4.13 -27.85
C TRP A 364 -23.87 -4.36 -29.12
N SER A 365 -24.55 -3.34 -29.66
CA SER A 365 -25.29 -3.39 -30.94
C SER A 365 -25.18 -2.07 -31.72
N PRO A 366 -23.97 -1.66 -32.14
CA PRO A 366 -23.76 -0.42 -32.89
C PRO A 366 -24.23 -0.54 -34.34
N THR A 367 -24.89 0.51 -34.84
CA THR A 367 -25.37 0.67 -36.22
C THR A 367 -24.47 1.67 -36.95
N LEU A 368 -23.88 1.31 -38.08
CA LEU A 368 -22.92 2.18 -38.78
C LEU A 368 -23.62 3.41 -39.40
N LEU A 369 -23.07 4.61 -39.18
CA LEU A 369 -23.54 5.87 -39.76
C LEU A 369 -22.65 6.33 -40.91
N LEU A 370 -21.36 6.52 -40.64
CA LEU A 370 -20.40 7.11 -41.58
C LEU A 370 -19.05 6.40 -41.52
N ASN A 371 -18.43 6.27 -42.69
CA ASN A 371 -17.03 5.93 -42.85
C ASN A 371 -16.28 7.21 -43.19
N LEU A 372 -15.20 7.49 -42.46
CA LEU A 372 -14.43 8.73 -42.55
C LEU A 372 -12.94 8.38 -42.70
N THR A 373 -12.15 9.31 -43.20
CA THR A 373 -10.68 9.23 -43.18
C THR A 373 -10.09 10.40 -42.40
N THR A 374 -9.01 10.17 -41.65
CA THR A 374 -8.30 11.23 -40.93
C THR A 374 -7.41 12.07 -41.86
N ASP A 375 -7.35 13.37 -41.59
CA ASP A 375 -6.44 14.32 -42.22
C ASP A 375 -5.00 14.25 -41.65
N ASP A 376 -4.12 15.18 -42.06
CA ASP A 376 -2.73 15.24 -41.61
C ASP A 376 -2.55 15.50 -40.09
N ASP A 377 -3.57 16.05 -39.42
CA ASP A 377 -3.61 16.26 -37.97
C ASP A 377 -4.29 15.09 -37.22
N GLY A 378 -4.63 14.01 -37.94
CA GLY A 378 -5.30 12.83 -37.38
C GLY A 378 -6.79 13.06 -37.11
N LEU A 379 -7.41 14.07 -37.73
CA LEU A 379 -8.80 14.46 -37.50
C LEU A 379 -9.72 13.98 -38.63
N ALA A 380 -10.83 13.36 -38.27
CA ALA A 380 -11.95 13.03 -39.15
C ALA A 380 -13.16 13.89 -38.76
N LYS A 381 -13.57 14.81 -39.66
CA LYS A 381 -14.72 15.72 -39.44
C LYS A 381 -15.99 15.02 -39.92
N PHE A 382 -17.11 15.19 -39.19
CA PHE A 382 -18.39 14.61 -39.58
C PHE A 382 -19.56 15.56 -39.35
N ALA A 383 -20.63 15.29 -40.11
CA ALA A 383 -21.93 15.93 -40.03
C ALA A 383 -22.98 14.82 -40.19
N VAL A 384 -23.92 14.71 -39.25
CA VAL A 384 -24.99 13.69 -39.26
C VAL A 384 -26.32 14.36 -38.97
N ASP A 385 -27.33 14.11 -39.81
CA ASP A 385 -28.67 14.65 -39.61
C ASP A 385 -29.33 14.08 -38.34
N ALA A 386 -29.97 14.94 -37.55
CA ALA A 386 -30.79 14.54 -36.42
C ALA A 386 -31.96 13.64 -36.88
N PRO A 387 -32.24 12.51 -36.21
CA PRO A 387 -33.34 11.63 -36.56
C PRO A 387 -34.70 12.30 -36.28
N ALA A 388 -35.60 12.25 -37.27
CA ALA A 388 -36.97 12.75 -37.16
C ALA A 388 -37.90 11.83 -36.32
N GLU A 389 -37.50 10.57 -36.12
CA GLU A 389 -38.21 9.60 -35.29
C GLU A 389 -38.07 9.90 -33.77
N PRO A 390 -38.97 9.39 -32.90
CA PRO A 390 -39.07 9.80 -31.49
C PRO A 390 -38.01 9.15 -30.58
N GLU A 391 -36.74 9.26 -30.94
CA GLU A 391 -35.61 9.05 -30.03
C GLU A 391 -35.49 10.23 -29.03
N THR A 392 -34.92 9.94 -27.86
CA THR A 392 -34.67 10.92 -26.78
C THR A 392 -33.17 11.11 -26.50
N GLU A 393 -32.37 10.09 -26.78
CA GLU A 393 -30.90 10.12 -26.72
C GLU A 393 -30.30 9.40 -27.93
N ILE A 394 -29.24 9.98 -28.49
CA ILE A 394 -28.35 9.36 -29.47
C ILE A 394 -27.08 8.93 -28.73
N LEU A 395 -26.78 7.65 -28.78
CA LEU A 395 -25.47 7.13 -28.41
C LEU A 395 -24.61 7.13 -29.67
N LEU A 396 -23.49 7.84 -29.67
CA LEU A 396 -22.47 7.78 -30.72
C LEU A 396 -21.26 7.01 -30.24
N LEU A 397 -20.62 6.28 -31.14
CA LEU A 397 -19.40 5.50 -30.88
C LEU A 397 -18.39 5.75 -32.01
N ALA A 398 -17.23 6.31 -31.65
CA ALA A 398 -16.08 6.43 -32.53
C ALA A 398 -15.20 5.17 -32.42
N SER A 399 -14.91 4.54 -33.56
CA SER A 399 -14.15 3.28 -33.63
C SER A 399 -13.24 3.25 -34.85
N VAL A 400 -12.05 2.66 -34.73
CA VAL A 400 -11.15 2.39 -35.87
C VAL A 400 -11.52 1.08 -36.59
N TYR A 401 -12.48 0.32 -36.04
CA TYR A 401 -12.94 -0.97 -36.56
C TYR A 401 -14.33 -0.87 -37.21
N PRO A 402 -14.57 -1.53 -38.37
CA PRO A 402 -15.84 -1.51 -39.12
C PRO A 402 -16.98 -2.30 -38.48
N GLY A 403 -16.75 -2.92 -37.32
CA GLY A 403 -17.77 -3.71 -36.63
C GLY A 403 -17.34 -4.07 -35.21
N ASN A 404 -18.28 -4.61 -34.44
CA ASN A 404 -18.12 -4.83 -33.02
C ASN A 404 -17.26 -6.08 -32.70
N GLN A 405 -15.94 -5.94 -32.76
CA GLN A 405 -15.02 -7.02 -32.42
C GLN A 405 -14.90 -7.18 -30.90
N TYR A 406 -15.13 -8.40 -30.40
CA TYR A 406 -14.69 -8.76 -29.04
C TYR A 406 -13.17 -8.62 -28.96
N GLN A 407 -12.71 -7.68 -28.13
CA GLN A 407 -11.29 -7.51 -27.83
C GLN A 407 -10.77 -8.81 -27.20
N GLY A 408 -9.98 -9.57 -27.97
CA GLY A 408 -9.35 -10.79 -27.48
C GLY A 408 -8.36 -10.45 -26.37
N TYR A 409 -8.39 -11.22 -25.28
CA TYR A 409 -7.44 -11.07 -24.18
C TYR A 409 -6.00 -11.09 -24.69
N LYS A 410 -5.19 -10.09 -24.30
CA LYS A 410 -3.81 -9.89 -24.77
C LYS A 410 -3.66 -9.79 -26.30
N LYS A 411 -4.53 -9.01 -26.96
CA LYS A 411 -4.38 -8.60 -28.37
C LYS A 411 -4.31 -7.08 -28.51
N PRO A 412 -3.42 -6.52 -29.37
CA PRO A 412 -3.35 -5.09 -29.66
C PRO A 412 -4.70 -4.51 -30.11
N PHE A 413 -5.12 -3.39 -29.51
CA PHE A 413 -6.41 -2.74 -29.83
C PHE A 413 -6.34 -1.21 -29.83
N PHE A 414 -7.14 -0.59 -30.69
CA PHE A 414 -7.49 0.83 -30.58
C PHE A 414 -8.63 1.01 -29.57
N ARG A 415 -8.48 1.96 -28.66
CA ARG A 415 -9.54 2.34 -27.72
C ARG A 415 -10.59 3.22 -28.40
N ASN A 416 -11.84 2.78 -28.32
CA ASN A 416 -13.00 3.50 -28.82
C ASN A 416 -13.51 4.54 -27.80
N SER A 417 -14.21 5.57 -28.27
CA SER A 417 -14.89 6.56 -27.43
C SER A 417 -16.40 6.50 -27.64
N ASP A 418 -17.19 6.37 -26.57
CA ASP A 418 -18.63 6.63 -26.61
C ASP A 418 -18.95 8.08 -26.23
N ALA A 419 -19.98 8.64 -26.84
CA ALA A 419 -20.56 9.94 -26.52
C ALA A 419 -22.08 9.83 -26.52
N ARG A 420 -22.75 10.70 -25.77
CA ARG A 420 -24.21 10.68 -25.59
C ARG A 420 -24.74 12.07 -25.83
N ILE A 421 -25.62 12.21 -26.82
CA ILE A 421 -26.23 13.47 -27.22
C ILE A 421 -27.73 13.37 -26.97
N GLN A 422 -28.33 14.32 -26.26
CA GLN A 422 -29.75 14.25 -25.88
C GLN A 422 -30.58 15.33 -26.59
N VAL A 423 -31.87 15.08 -26.83
CA VAL A 423 -32.74 16.05 -27.52
C VAL A 423 -33.05 17.22 -26.58
N LEU A 424 -32.93 18.45 -27.08
CA LEU A 424 -33.45 19.65 -26.41
C LEU A 424 -34.99 19.60 -26.29
N GLN A 425 -35.49 19.12 -25.16
CA GLN A 425 -36.92 19.10 -24.82
C GLN A 425 -37.18 19.61 -23.40
N PRO A 426 -38.32 20.28 -23.16
CA PRO A 426 -38.74 20.67 -21.81
C PRO A 426 -39.08 19.44 -20.95
N ALA A 427 -39.04 19.62 -19.64
CA ALA A 427 -39.41 18.57 -18.67
C ALA A 427 -40.84 18.07 -18.88
N THR A 428 -41.07 16.76 -18.70
CA THR A 428 -42.44 16.19 -18.62
C THR A 428 -42.54 15.21 -17.45
N PRO A 429 -43.74 14.96 -16.89
CA PRO A 429 -43.92 13.96 -15.83
C PRO A 429 -43.53 12.52 -16.19
N TYR A 430 -43.14 12.26 -17.45
CA TYR A 430 -42.76 10.95 -17.97
C TYR A 430 -41.36 10.93 -18.61
N SER A 431 -40.60 12.03 -18.52
CA SER A 431 -39.22 12.14 -19.03
C SER A 431 -38.38 13.06 -18.13
N PRO A 432 -37.28 12.58 -17.51
CA PRO A 432 -36.49 13.35 -16.55
C PRO A 432 -35.87 14.60 -17.19
N VAL A 433 -35.54 15.59 -16.34
CA VAL A 433 -35.05 16.91 -16.77
C VAL A 433 -33.61 16.83 -17.29
N TYR A 434 -33.35 17.39 -18.47
CA TYR A 434 -32.03 17.42 -19.12
C TYR A 434 -31.09 18.52 -18.60
N SER A 435 -31.51 19.29 -17.59
CA SER A 435 -30.67 20.29 -16.94
C SER A 435 -29.50 19.61 -16.22
N GLU A 436 -28.27 20.07 -16.46
CA GLU A 436 -27.04 19.44 -15.95
C GLU A 436 -26.09 20.48 -15.34
N ILE A 437 -25.43 20.12 -14.24
CA ILE A 437 -24.26 20.84 -13.71
C ILE A 437 -23.03 19.99 -14.01
N SER A 438 -21.92 20.62 -14.40
CA SER A 438 -20.62 19.97 -14.54
C SER A 438 -19.51 20.82 -13.92
N ILE A 439 -18.65 20.18 -13.11
CA ILE A 439 -17.52 20.83 -12.46
C ILE A 439 -16.29 20.64 -13.35
N GLU A 440 -15.56 21.73 -13.64
CA GLU A 440 -14.40 21.70 -14.53
C GLU A 440 -13.21 20.94 -13.90
N SER A 441 -12.24 20.53 -14.71
CA SER A 441 -11.04 19.85 -14.22
C SER A 441 -9.96 20.87 -13.89
N LEU A 442 -9.10 20.53 -12.92
CA LEU A 442 -7.77 21.12 -12.80
C LEU A 442 -6.77 20.02 -13.18
N GLU A 443 -5.71 20.39 -13.91
CA GLU A 443 -4.67 19.46 -14.37
C GLU A 443 -3.60 19.26 -13.29
N GLU A 444 -3.17 20.36 -12.65
CA GLU A 444 -2.29 20.34 -11.47
C GLU A 444 -3.08 20.11 -10.16
N PRO A 445 -2.46 19.53 -9.11
CA PRO A 445 -3.00 19.52 -7.76
C PRO A 445 -3.07 20.94 -7.17
N ILE A 446 -3.96 21.15 -6.20
CA ILE A 446 -4.12 22.44 -5.54
C ILE A 446 -3.04 22.62 -4.46
N LYS A 447 -2.24 23.68 -4.62
CA LYS A 447 -1.19 24.09 -3.68
C LYS A 447 -1.82 24.61 -2.37
N CYS A 448 -1.29 24.20 -1.23
CA CYS A 448 -1.78 24.68 0.07
C CYS A 448 -1.46 26.16 0.32
N ASP A 449 -2.24 26.77 1.22
CA ASP A 449 -2.25 28.20 1.55
C ASP A 449 -2.49 29.12 0.33
N SER A 450 -3.01 28.57 -0.76
CA SER A 450 -3.43 29.31 -1.96
C SER A 450 -4.95 29.50 -2.01
N GLU A 451 -5.38 30.48 -2.81
CA GLU A 451 -6.79 30.71 -3.13
C GLU A 451 -7.04 30.30 -4.59
N VAL A 452 -7.83 29.24 -4.81
CA VAL A 452 -8.14 28.72 -6.14
C VAL A 452 -9.59 29.05 -6.51
N SER A 453 -9.80 29.45 -7.76
CA SER A 453 -11.15 29.65 -8.32
C SER A 453 -11.66 28.34 -8.92
N VAL A 454 -12.63 27.70 -8.27
CA VAL A 454 -13.26 26.47 -8.78
C VAL A 454 -14.39 26.86 -9.72
N HIS A 455 -14.31 26.39 -10.97
CA HIS A 455 -15.29 26.68 -12.03
C HIS A 455 -16.29 25.53 -12.23
N PHE A 456 -17.55 25.88 -12.42
CA PHE A 456 -18.59 24.94 -12.84
C PHE A 456 -19.48 25.55 -13.93
N LYS A 457 -19.89 24.70 -14.88
CA LYS A 457 -20.85 25.05 -15.93
C LYS A 457 -22.22 24.50 -15.56
N TYR A 458 -23.26 25.27 -15.79
CA TYR A 458 -24.64 24.82 -15.69
C TYR A 458 -25.32 24.93 -17.05
N TYR A 459 -26.23 24.00 -17.32
CA TYR A 459 -27.09 23.96 -18.50
C TYR A 459 -28.53 23.79 -17.99
N ILE A 460 -29.40 24.75 -18.27
CA ILE A 460 -30.82 24.72 -17.85
C ILE A 460 -31.70 24.82 -19.09
N ILE A 461 -32.71 23.95 -19.18
CA ILE A 461 -33.53 23.74 -20.38
C ILE A 461 -35.03 23.76 -20.03
N GLY A 462 -35.76 24.69 -20.63
CA GLY A 462 -37.22 24.58 -20.83
C GLY A 462 -38.10 24.31 -19.59
N GLU A 463 -37.95 25.07 -18.51
CA GLU A 463 -38.67 24.80 -17.24
C GLU A 463 -39.86 25.72 -16.92
N SER A 464 -39.84 26.98 -17.36
CA SER A 464 -40.90 27.95 -17.07
C SER A 464 -41.03 28.96 -18.21
N THR A 465 -42.21 29.54 -18.35
CA THR A 465 -42.49 30.70 -19.23
C THR A 465 -42.26 32.04 -18.55
N GLU A 466 -41.93 32.05 -17.25
CA GLU A 466 -41.67 33.26 -16.47
C GLU A 466 -40.20 33.34 -16.05
N ASN A 467 -39.66 34.56 -15.95
CA ASN A 467 -38.31 34.79 -15.42
C ASN A 467 -38.22 34.33 -13.97
N TYR A 468 -37.23 33.52 -13.63
CA TYR A 468 -36.99 33.05 -12.27
C TYR A 468 -35.51 33.13 -11.89
N SER A 469 -35.23 32.97 -10.60
CA SER A 469 -33.88 32.84 -10.06
C SER A 469 -33.73 31.54 -9.30
N THR A 470 -32.59 30.87 -9.46
CA THR A 470 -32.26 29.61 -8.77
C THR A 470 -30.94 29.75 -8.02
N ASP A 471 -30.88 29.17 -6.83
CA ASP A 471 -29.68 29.16 -5.99
C ASP A 471 -28.88 27.88 -6.25
N LEU A 472 -27.68 28.04 -6.80
CA LEU A 472 -26.71 26.95 -6.97
C LEU A 472 -25.82 26.90 -5.73
N ILE A 473 -26.04 25.88 -4.92
CA ILE A 473 -25.43 25.65 -3.61
C ILE A 473 -24.18 24.78 -3.80
N TYR A 474 -23.04 25.22 -3.28
CA TYR A 474 -21.78 24.48 -3.32
C TYR A 474 -21.33 24.11 -1.90
N THR A 475 -20.85 22.89 -1.73
CA THR A 475 -20.41 22.33 -0.45
C THR A 475 -19.10 21.59 -0.68
N VAL A 476 -18.10 21.91 0.15
CA VAL A 476 -16.72 21.46 0.01
C VAL A 476 -16.37 20.58 1.22
N ILE A 477 -15.93 19.36 0.94
CA ILE A 477 -15.75 18.28 1.91
C ILE A 477 -14.30 17.81 1.85
N SER A 478 -13.68 17.55 3.01
CA SER A 478 -12.38 16.87 3.11
C SER A 478 -12.36 15.97 4.34
N ARG A 479 -11.66 14.82 4.26
CA ARG A 479 -11.64 13.77 5.30
C ARG A 479 -13.03 13.33 5.80
N GLY A 480 -14.08 13.51 4.98
CA GLY A 480 -15.48 13.24 5.31
C GLY A 480 -16.24 14.36 6.04
N VAL A 481 -15.60 15.49 6.35
CA VAL A 481 -16.21 16.64 7.06
C VAL A 481 -16.51 17.78 6.09
N ILE A 482 -17.65 18.46 6.26
CA ILE A 482 -17.99 19.69 5.52
C ILE A 482 -17.09 20.82 6.01
N VAL A 483 -16.17 21.28 5.16
CA VAL A 483 -15.21 22.34 5.51
C VAL A 483 -15.77 23.71 5.17
N HIS A 484 -16.23 23.90 3.92
CA HIS A 484 -16.74 25.16 3.39
C HIS A 484 -18.08 24.96 2.66
N HIS A 485 -18.93 25.99 2.66
CA HIS A 485 -20.27 25.97 2.05
C HIS A 485 -20.66 27.38 1.63
N GLY A 486 -21.39 27.49 0.51
CA GLY A 486 -21.95 28.74 0.03
C GLY A 486 -22.96 28.51 -1.10
N TYR A 487 -23.48 29.59 -1.65
CA TYR A 487 -24.46 29.55 -2.73
C TYR A 487 -24.26 30.69 -3.72
N LYS A 488 -24.83 30.57 -4.92
CA LYS A 488 -24.84 31.62 -5.95
C LYS A 488 -26.20 31.68 -6.64
N LYS A 489 -26.85 32.85 -6.58
CA LYS A 489 -28.06 33.14 -7.36
C LYS A 489 -27.74 33.26 -8.85
N VAL A 490 -28.55 32.59 -9.66
CA VAL A 490 -28.52 32.60 -11.13
C VAL A 490 -29.89 33.06 -11.64
N GLU A 491 -29.92 34.09 -12.48
CA GLU A 491 -31.14 34.57 -13.15
C GLU A 491 -31.36 33.82 -14.48
N VAL A 492 -32.56 33.27 -14.66
CA VAL A 492 -33.02 32.61 -15.87
C VAL A 492 -33.98 33.55 -16.62
N LYS A 493 -33.62 33.91 -17.86
CA LYS A 493 -34.33 34.91 -18.67
C LYS A 493 -35.05 34.27 -19.86
N GLU A 494 -36.33 34.65 -20.02
CA GLU A 494 -37.33 34.13 -20.96
C GLU A 494 -36.84 33.92 -22.41
N SER A 495 -35.91 34.75 -22.89
CA SER A 495 -35.51 34.82 -24.30
C SER A 495 -34.62 33.68 -24.83
N ARG A 496 -34.33 32.62 -24.05
CA ARG A 496 -33.50 31.48 -24.50
C ARG A 496 -34.02 30.14 -24.00
N ARG A 497 -34.21 29.17 -24.92
CA ARG A 497 -34.65 27.79 -24.60
C ARG A 497 -33.60 26.97 -23.85
N LEU A 498 -32.32 27.23 -24.14
CA LEU A 498 -31.15 26.69 -23.46
C LEU A 498 -30.40 27.87 -22.83
N ILE A 499 -30.15 27.79 -21.53
CA ILE A 499 -29.28 28.74 -20.82
C ILE A 499 -28.08 27.97 -20.31
N GLU A 500 -26.94 28.22 -20.93
CA GLU A 500 -25.64 27.86 -20.39
C GLU A 500 -25.03 29.03 -19.60
N GLY A 501 -24.21 28.71 -18.61
CA GLY A 501 -23.40 29.70 -17.92
C GLY A 501 -22.26 29.06 -17.14
N ARG A 502 -21.21 29.84 -16.89
CA ARG A 502 -20.01 29.43 -16.13
C ARG A 502 -19.95 30.27 -14.85
N VAL A 503 -20.01 29.60 -13.70
CA VAL A 503 -19.89 30.20 -12.37
C VAL A 503 -18.54 29.81 -11.78
N SER A 504 -18.02 30.64 -10.87
CA SER A 504 -16.93 30.25 -10.00
C SER A 504 -17.14 30.71 -8.56
N PHE A 505 -16.51 30.01 -7.64
CA PHE A 505 -16.28 30.45 -6.27
C PHE A 505 -14.78 30.37 -5.94
N LYS A 506 -14.34 31.21 -5.02
CA LYS A 506 -12.98 31.19 -4.47
C LYS A 506 -12.92 30.24 -3.30
N LEU A 507 -11.94 29.36 -3.27
CA LEU A 507 -11.64 28.44 -2.18
C LEU A 507 -10.22 28.71 -1.67
N SER A 508 -10.10 29.17 -0.43
CA SER A 508 -8.82 29.20 0.28
C SER A 508 -8.55 27.81 0.85
N VAL A 509 -7.41 27.21 0.51
CA VAL A 509 -7.07 25.83 0.87
C VAL A 509 -6.07 25.79 2.02
N VAL A 510 -6.52 25.30 3.18
CA VAL A 510 -5.71 25.15 4.40
C VAL A 510 -5.20 23.71 4.55
N PRO A 511 -4.11 23.45 5.32
CA PRO A 511 -3.52 22.10 5.43
C PRO A 511 -4.45 20.99 5.91
N GLU A 512 -5.47 21.31 6.71
CA GLU A 512 -6.51 20.37 7.14
C GLU A 512 -7.31 19.78 5.96
N MET A 513 -7.37 20.47 4.82
CA MET A 513 -8.05 19.99 3.61
C MET A 513 -7.26 18.94 2.81
N ALA A 514 -5.96 18.77 3.08
CA ALA A 514 -5.14 17.76 2.40
C ALA A 514 -5.51 16.33 2.88
N PRO A 515 -5.45 15.30 2.02
CA PRO A 515 -4.88 15.29 0.67
C PRO A 515 -5.90 15.39 -0.49
N VAL A 516 -7.21 15.35 -0.20
CA VAL A 516 -8.27 15.35 -1.23
C VAL A 516 -9.42 16.25 -0.79
N VAL A 517 -9.86 17.12 -1.70
CA VAL A 517 -11.06 17.95 -1.54
C VAL A 517 -12.14 17.47 -2.49
N GLN A 518 -13.34 17.23 -1.97
CA GLN A 518 -14.51 16.83 -2.74
C GLN A 518 -15.49 18.00 -2.81
N VAL A 519 -15.80 18.46 -4.01
CA VAL A 519 -16.76 19.54 -4.26
C VAL A 519 -18.06 18.94 -4.76
N LEU A 520 -19.14 19.21 -4.04
CA LEU A 520 -20.52 18.99 -4.45
C LEU A 520 -21.13 20.33 -4.83
N VAL A 521 -21.73 20.43 -6.02
CA VAL A 521 -22.59 21.55 -6.41
C VAL A 521 -23.98 20.98 -6.69
N TYR A 522 -25.02 21.57 -6.11
CA TYR A 522 -26.41 21.20 -6.37
C TYR A 522 -27.33 22.42 -6.45
N GLY A 523 -28.45 22.28 -7.15
CA GLY A 523 -29.50 23.29 -7.23
C GLY A 523 -30.87 22.62 -7.30
N VAL A 524 -31.87 23.26 -6.71
CA VAL A 524 -33.27 22.83 -6.79
C VAL A 524 -34.00 23.73 -7.78
N LEU A 525 -34.60 23.13 -8.80
CA LEU A 525 -35.23 23.85 -9.89
C LEU A 525 -36.70 24.18 -9.58
N PRO A 526 -37.31 25.15 -10.29
CA PRO A 526 -38.72 25.48 -10.09
C PRO A 526 -39.68 24.30 -10.33
N SER A 527 -39.24 23.30 -11.10
CA SER A 527 -39.92 22.03 -11.39
C SER A 527 -39.83 20.97 -10.27
N GLU A 528 -39.33 21.34 -9.08
CA GLU A 528 -39.02 20.45 -7.94
C GLU A 528 -37.89 19.42 -8.19
N ASN A 529 -37.27 19.44 -9.38
CA ASN A 529 -36.15 18.56 -9.72
C ASN A 529 -34.83 19.08 -9.12
N VAL A 530 -33.98 18.15 -8.65
CA VAL A 530 -32.65 18.47 -8.14
C VAL A 530 -31.59 18.14 -9.20
N ILE A 531 -30.77 19.13 -9.54
CA ILE A 531 -29.57 18.95 -10.35
C ILE A 531 -28.35 18.96 -9.44
N ALA A 532 -27.46 17.98 -9.55
CA ALA A 532 -26.26 17.90 -8.71
C ALA A 532 -25.07 17.26 -9.44
N ALA A 533 -23.87 17.69 -9.07
CA ALA A 533 -22.60 17.20 -9.59
C ALA A 533 -21.55 17.12 -8.47
N SER A 534 -20.74 16.07 -8.48
CA SER A 534 -19.66 15.82 -7.52
C SER A 534 -18.33 15.64 -8.24
N LYS A 535 -17.25 16.22 -7.70
CA LYS A 535 -15.90 16.04 -8.24
C LYS A 535 -14.83 16.13 -7.17
N ASN A 536 -13.81 15.28 -7.28
CA ASN A 536 -12.67 15.24 -6.38
C ASN A 536 -11.47 15.98 -6.99
N PHE A 537 -10.80 16.79 -6.18
CA PHE A 537 -9.55 17.49 -6.50
C PHE A 537 -8.44 17.00 -5.57
N LYS A 538 -7.24 16.80 -6.11
CA LYS A 538 -6.05 16.50 -5.31
C LYS A 538 -5.50 17.80 -4.72
N VAL A 539 -5.06 17.74 -3.47
CA VAL A 539 -4.39 18.84 -2.75
C VAL A 539 -2.99 18.37 -2.39
N ASP A 540 -2.01 19.28 -2.42
CA ASP A 540 -0.64 18.99 -2.00
C ASP A 540 -0.58 18.50 -0.55
N LYS A 541 0.35 17.60 -0.26
CA LYS A 541 0.50 16.95 1.06
C LYS A 541 1.29 17.85 2.01
N CYS A 542 0.61 18.89 2.50
CA CYS A 542 1.17 19.94 3.33
C CYS A 542 0.81 19.80 4.81
N PHE A 543 1.62 20.39 5.68
CA PHE A 543 1.49 20.29 7.13
C PHE A 543 1.27 21.65 7.78
N THR A 544 0.55 21.65 8.91
CA THR A 544 0.33 22.86 9.75
C THR A 544 1.64 23.35 10.37
N ASN A 545 2.53 22.42 10.73
CA ASN A 545 3.91 22.73 11.11
C ASN A 545 4.78 22.71 9.85
N LYS A 546 5.21 23.89 9.38
CA LYS A 546 6.11 24.00 8.23
C LYS A 546 7.55 23.80 8.70
N VAL A 547 8.15 22.67 8.33
CA VAL A 547 9.52 22.31 8.69
C VAL A 547 10.45 22.48 7.49
N SER A 548 11.60 23.10 7.70
CA SER A 548 12.69 23.13 6.71
C SER A 548 14.01 22.68 7.33
N LEU A 549 14.83 22.00 6.53
CA LEU A 549 16.14 21.50 6.93
C LEU A 549 17.16 21.77 5.82
N GLN A 550 18.29 22.40 6.15
CA GLN A 550 19.39 22.65 5.20
C GLN A 550 20.74 22.55 5.92
N PHE A 551 21.74 21.96 5.27
CA PHE A 551 23.14 22.06 5.68
C PHE A 551 23.75 23.36 5.15
N SER A 552 24.70 23.91 5.90
CA SER A 552 25.39 25.15 5.54
C SER A 552 26.86 25.04 5.96
N PRO A 553 27.77 24.68 5.01
CA PRO A 553 27.55 24.44 3.56
C PRO A 553 26.91 23.08 3.20
N THR A 554 26.47 22.91 1.94
CA THR A 554 25.87 21.67 1.40
C THR A 554 26.87 20.68 0.80
N GLU A 555 28.10 21.11 0.56
CA GLU A 555 29.25 20.23 0.28
C GLU A 555 30.29 20.45 1.39
N ALA A 556 30.98 19.39 1.81
CA ALA A 556 31.97 19.44 2.89
C ALA A 556 33.09 18.40 2.72
N VAL A 557 34.18 18.60 3.46
CA VAL A 557 35.35 17.71 3.49
C VAL A 557 35.24 16.74 4.71
N PRO A 558 35.75 15.50 4.62
CA PRO A 558 35.93 14.61 5.77
C PRO A 558 36.50 15.32 7.02
N GLY A 559 35.81 15.23 8.16
CA GLY A 559 36.22 15.82 9.44
C GLY A 559 35.91 17.31 9.64
N GLU A 560 35.28 17.99 8.69
CA GLU A 560 34.95 19.42 8.77
C GLU A 560 33.81 19.71 9.78
N GLU A 561 33.78 20.91 10.37
CA GLU A 561 32.63 21.40 11.15
C GLU A 561 31.59 22.05 10.23
N ASN A 562 30.33 21.61 10.33
CA ASN A 562 29.22 22.09 9.51
C ASN A 562 28.04 22.52 10.41
N SER A 563 27.17 23.39 9.90
CA SER A 563 25.98 23.87 10.62
C SER A 563 24.69 23.38 9.96
N LEU A 564 23.86 22.70 10.75
CA LEU A 564 22.53 22.27 10.33
C LEU A 564 21.50 23.34 10.70
N GLN A 565 20.85 23.93 9.71
CA GLN A 565 19.80 24.93 9.88
C GLN A 565 18.42 24.26 9.86
N LEU A 566 17.72 24.36 10.99
CA LEU A 566 16.38 23.81 11.21
C LEU A 566 15.39 24.95 11.45
N SER A 567 14.25 24.95 10.75
CA SER A 567 13.11 25.82 11.08
C SER A 567 11.83 25.01 11.26
N ALA A 568 10.99 25.42 12.21
CA ALA A 568 9.68 24.84 12.52
C ALA A 568 8.86 25.83 13.37
N LEU A 569 7.62 25.47 13.75
CA LEU A 569 6.87 26.23 14.75
C LEU A 569 7.64 26.32 16.08
N PRO A 570 7.66 27.48 16.78
CA PRO A 570 8.31 27.62 18.08
C PRO A 570 7.81 26.58 19.09
N GLY A 571 8.73 26.00 19.87
CA GLY A 571 8.44 24.93 20.83
C GLY A 571 8.16 23.57 20.17
N SER A 572 8.51 23.37 18.89
CA SER A 572 8.46 22.04 18.28
C SER A 572 9.61 21.15 18.74
N LEU A 573 9.33 19.87 18.96
CA LEU A 573 10.34 18.82 19.14
C LEU A 573 10.57 18.12 17.80
N CYS A 574 11.79 18.21 17.27
CA CYS A 574 12.17 17.69 15.96
C CYS A 574 13.07 16.45 16.07
N ALA A 575 12.73 15.40 15.34
CA ALA A 575 13.48 14.15 15.26
C ALA A 575 14.39 14.15 14.03
N LEU A 576 15.71 14.26 14.28
CA LEU A 576 16.74 14.32 13.27
C LEU A 576 17.24 12.89 12.93
N SER A 577 17.42 12.58 11.65
CA SER A 577 17.93 11.30 11.15
C SER A 577 18.82 11.46 9.92
N ALA A 578 20.13 11.25 10.03
CA ALA A 578 21.07 11.32 8.90
C ALA A 578 21.76 9.97 8.64
N VAL A 579 21.70 9.49 7.40
CA VAL A 579 22.07 8.12 6.98
C VAL A 579 22.83 8.18 5.65
N ASP A 580 23.77 7.27 5.43
CA ASP A 580 24.53 7.15 4.18
C ASP A 580 23.62 6.70 3.02
N GLN A 581 23.68 7.38 1.86
CA GLN A 581 22.97 6.99 0.63
C GLN A 581 23.18 5.50 0.29
N SER A 582 24.36 4.94 0.57
CA SER A 582 24.66 3.52 0.38
C SER A 582 23.65 2.57 1.06
N VAL A 583 23.05 2.97 2.18
CA VAL A 583 22.04 2.17 2.88
C VAL A 583 20.71 2.16 2.11
N PHE A 584 20.32 3.28 1.50
CA PHE A 584 19.10 3.38 0.70
C PHE A 584 19.24 2.75 -0.70
N ILE A 585 20.46 2.61 -1.23
CA ILE A 585 20.73 1.84 -2.46
C ILE A 585 20.43 0.35 -2.24
N LEU A 586 20.68 -0.19 -1.03
CA LEU A 586 20.39 -1.59 -0.69
C LEU A 586 18.89 -1.87 -0.52
N GLU A 587 18.15 -0.98 0.15
CA GLU A 587 16.74 -1.14 0.52
C GLU A 587 15.95 0.17 0.26
N PRO A 588 15.66 0.48 -1.02
CA PRO A 588 14.98 1.72 -1.41
C PRO A 588 13.50 1.75 -1.01
N GLY A 589 12.93 2.96 -0.92
CA GLY A 589 11.49 3.16 -0.70
C GLY A 589 11.01 3.04 0.76
N LYS A 590 11.92 3.00 1.74
CA LYS A 590 11.63 2.90 3.18
C LYS A 590 11.93 4.19 3.99
N ARG A 591 11.95 5.36 3.34
CA ARG A 591 12.14 6.69 3.97
C ARG A 591 10.85 7.25 4.56
N LEU A 592 10.96 8.25 5.44
CA LEU A 592 9.80 8.94 6.02
C LEU A 592 9.31 10.06 5.10
N ASP A 593 8.64 9.69 4.02
CA ASP A 593 8.01 10.64 3.08
C ASP A 593 6.65 11.15 3.61
N PRO A 594 6.20 12.38 3.29
CA PRO A 594 4.84 12.86 3.62
C PRO A 594 3.72 11.87 3.24
N ASP A 595 3.86 11.12 2.15
CA ASP A 595 2.93 10.04 1.76
C ASP A 595 2.73 9.02 2.87
N THR A 596 3.80 8.66 3.60
CA THR A 596 3.73 7.67 4.69
C THR A 596 2.81 8.14 5.81
N VAL A 597 2.84 9.44 6.16
CA VAL A 597 1.98 10.03 7.20
C VAL A 597 0.55 10.20 6.71
N PHE A 598 0.35 10.73 5.49
CA PHE A 598 -1.00 10.91 4.92
C PHE A 598 -1.74 9.59 4.66
N ASN A 599 -1.01 8.49 4.41
CA ASN A 599 -1.59 7.16 4.24
C ASN A 599 -2.03 6.50 5.57
N LEU A 600 -1.70 7.07 6.74
CA LEU A 600 -2.21 6.60 8.03
C LEU A 600 -3.64 7.10 8.33
N LEU A 601 -4.09 8.18 7.66
CA LEU A 601 -5.39 8.80 7.92
C LEU A 601 -6.54 7.81 7.70
N PRO A 602 -7.51 7.70 8.62
CA PRO A 602 -8.59 6.72 8.54
C PRO A 602 -9.61 7.05 7.44
N VAL A 603 -9.67 8.32 7.02
CA VAL A 603 -10.51 8.82 5.91
C VAL A 603 -9.72 9.89 5.15
N THR A 604 -9.33 9.59 3.92
CA THR A 604 -8.72 10.57 2.99
C THR A 604 -9.75 11.19 2.06
N SER A 605 -10.70 10.38 1.57
CA SER A 605 -11.87 10.78 0.80
C SER A 605 -13.00 9.76 1.02
N VAL A 606 -14.24 10.16 0.74
CA VAL A 606 -15.42 9.30 0.85
C VAL A 606 -15.97 8.99 -0.54
N SER A 607 -16.54 7.79 -0.72
CA SER A 607 -17.10 7.29 -1.99
C SER A 607 -18.54 6.77 -1.86
N GLY A 608 -19.15 6.93 -0.70
CA GLY A 608 -20.42 6.30 -0.30
C GLY A 608 -20.56 6.20 1.22
N TYR A 609 -21.55 5.44 1.68
CA TYR A 609 -21.72 5.04 3.08
C TYR A 609 -22.11 3.56 3.16
N THR A 610 -21.89 2.93 4.31
CA THR A 610 -22.13 1.49 4.50
C THR A 610 -23.63 1.15 4.58
N TYR A 611 -23.96 -0.10 4.27
CA TYR A 611 -25.33 -0.64 4.31
C TYR A 611 -25.99 -0.49 5.69
N GLU A 612 -25.21 -0.51 6.78
CA GLU A 612 -25.66 -0.31 8.16
C GLU A 612 -26.31 1.06 8.38
N VAL A 613 -25.79 2.08 7.69
CA VAL A 613 -26.33 3.46 7.72
C VAL A 613 -27.29 3.70 6.56
N GLU A 614 -27.44 2.79 5.60
CA GLU A 614 -28.41 2.96 4.52
C GLU A 614 -29.84 2.90 5.07
N ASP A 615 -30.67 3.86 4.67
CA ASP A 615 -32.07 3.90 5.06
C ASP A 615 -32.87 2.91 4.19
N GLU A 616 -33.64 2.04 4.83
CA GLU A 616 -34.62 1.18 4.16
C GLU A 616 -35.68 2.03 3.44
N GLN A 617 -36.27 1.49 2.38
CA GLN A 617 -37.16 2.23 1.49
C GLN A 617 -38.41 1.42 1.19
N GLU A 618 -39.57 2.03 1.37
CA GLU A 618 -40.86 1.41 1.10
C GLU A 618 -41.05 1.15 -0.40
N CYS A 619 -41.69 0.02 -0.73
CA CYS A 619 -41.83 -0.42 -2.12
C CYS A 619 -43.01 0.30 -2.82
N LEU A 620 -42.74 0.92 -3.97
CA LEU A 620 -43.74 1.76 -4.66
C LEU A 620 -44.76 0.91 -5.44
N HIS A 621 -46.05 1.13 -5.20
CA HIS A 621 -47.13 0.52 -5.98
C HIS A 621 -47.26 1.17 -7.36
N VAL A 622 -47.08 0.41 -8.46
CA VAL A 622 -47.01 0.97 -9.82
C VAL A 622 -47.80 0.17 -10.88
N ARG A 623 -48.08 0.83 -12.02
CA ARG A 623 -48.46 0.18 -13.29
C ARG A 623 -47.23 0.15 -14.23
N PRO A 624 -47.10 -0.85 -15.13
CA PRO A 624 -45.80 -1.17 -15.71
C PRO A 624 -45.35 -0.25 -16.86
N ARG A 625 -44.17 0.36 -16.69
CA ARG A 625 -43.22 0.67 -17.78
C ARG A 625 -41.81 0.33 -17.27
N ARG A 626 -40.90 -0.10 -18.16
CA ARG A 626 -39.53 -0.51 -17.78
C ARG A 626 -38.54 0.66 -17.85
N ASN A 627 -37.60 0.64 -16.91
CA ASN A 627 -36.36 1.42 -16.83
C ASN A 627 -36.51 2.95 -16.74
N ALA A 628 -36.53 3.48 -15.51
CA ALA A 628 -36.10 4.84 -15.22
C ALA A 628 -34.55 4.90 -15.23
N GLN A 629 -34.00 6.07 -15.62
CA GLN A 629 -32.57 6.27 -15.86
C GLN A 629 -31.91 6.87 -14.61
N VAL A 630 -30.94 6.13 -14.05
CA VAL A 630 -30.15 6.38 -12.82
C VAL A 630 -30.25 7.78 -12.21
N ASP A 631 -30.75 7.82 -10.97
CA ASP A 631 -30.83 8.99 -10.10
C ASP A 631 -29.48 9.72 -9.92
N ARG A 632 -29.21 10.71 -10.78
CA ARG A 632 -27.91 11.43 -10.78
C ARG A 632 -27.74 12.25 -9.50
N ALA A 633 -28.83 12.79 -8.95
CA ALA A 633 -28.79 13.67 -7.78
C ALA A 633 -28.50 12.91 -6.47
N TYR A 634 -29.22 11.82 -6.19
CA TYR A 634 -28.94 10.96 -5.04
C TYR A 634 -27.51 10.43 -5.08
N ASN A 635 -27.06 9.97 -6.25
CA ASN A 635 -25.72 9.41 -6.41
C ASN A 635 -24.60 10.46 -6.31
N ALA A 636 -24.80 11.70 -6.76
CA ALA A 636 -23.83 12.78 -6.56
C ALA A 636 -23.72 13.26 -5.10
N ILE A 637 -24.78 13.10 -4.30
CA ILE A 637 -24.77 13.42 -2.87
C ILE A 637 -24.18 12.24 -2.06
N LYS A 638 -24.55 11.00 -2.42
CA LYS A 638 -24.00 9.77 -1.82
C LYS A 638 -22.51 9.59 -2.12
N SER A 639 -22.04 9.92 -3.32
CA SER A 639 -20.62 9.77 -3.72
C SER A 639 -19.66 10.55 -2.82
N VAL A 640 -20.08 11.70 -2.30
CA VAL A 640 -19.29 12.53 -1.36
C VAL A 640 -19.54 12.21 0.11
N GLY A 641 -20.25 11.13 0.41
CA GLY A 641 -20.51 10.66 1.78
C GLY A 641 -21.60 11.43 2.54
N LEU A 642 -22.30 12.37 1.90
CA LEU A 642 -23.39 13.10 2.53
C LEU A 642 -24.71 12.32 2.47
N LYS A 643 -25.54 12.53 3.47
CA LYS A 643 -26.98 12.26 3.45
C LYS A 643 -27.76 13.54 3.27
N MET A 644 -28.99 13.39 2.78
CA MET A 644 -29.99 14.46 2.72
C MET A 644 -31.30 14.03 3.39
N VAL A 645 -31.89 14.96 4.13
CA VAL A 645 -33.26 14.90 4.65
C VAL A 645 -34.04 16.00 3.94
N THR A 646 -35.01 15.62 3.11
CA THR A 646 -35.78 16.52 2.25
C THR A 646 -37.18 15.94 1.99
N ASN A 647 -38.14 16.81 1.70
CA ASN A 647 -39.47 16.44 1.20
C ASN A 647 -39.53 16.21 -0.33
N LEU A 648 -38.42 16.41 -1.06
CA LEU A 648 -38.34 16.13 -2.49
C LEU A 648 -38.15 14.63 -2.78
N ALA A 649 -38.70 14.18 -3.92
CA ALA A 649 -38.63 12.78 -4.38
C ALA A 649 -37.27 12.40 -5.01
N VAL A 650 -36.16 12.67 -4.31
CA VAL A 650 -34.78 12.50 -4.80
C VAL A 650 -34.19 11.13 -4.45
N ARG A 651 -34.97 10.06 -4.61
CA ARG A 651 -34.49 8.66 -4.48
C ARG A 651 -35.41 7.70 -5.24
N GLU A 652 -34.93 7.11 -6.34
CA GLU A 652 -35.63 6.00 -7.03
C GLU A 652 -36.01 4.86 -6.05
N PRO A 653 -37.19 4.23 -6.18
CA PRO A 653 -37.60 3.10 -5.34
C PRO A 653 -36.82 1.82 -5.67
N GLN A 654 -36.14 1.24 -4.67
CA GLN A 654 -35.39 -0.02 -4.81
C GLN A 654 -36.27 -1.25 -5.08
N CYS A 655 -37.55 -1.19 -4.73
CA CYS A 655 -38.54 -2.23 -4.96
C CYS A 655 -39.87 -1.65 -5.47
N LEU A 656 -40.53 -2.41 -6.34
CA LEU A 656 -41.82 -2.05 -6.94
C LEU A 656 -42.84 -3.13 -6.63
N VAL A 657 -44.02 -2.76 -6.13
CA VAL A 657 -45.12 -3.69 -5.86
C VAL A 657 -46.10 -3.66 -7.03
N TYR A 658 -46.18 -4.76 -7.78
CA TYR A 658 -47.10 -4.90 -8.91
C TYR A 658 -47.99 -6.13 -8.73
N LYS A 659 -49.31 -5.91 -8.66
CA LYS A 659 -50.34 -6.95 -8.44
C LYS A 659 -50.08 -7.86 -7.22
N GLY A 660 -49.51 -7.29 -6.14
CA GLY A 660 -49.20 -8.04 -4.91
C GLY A 660 -47.92 -8.87 -4.97
N VAL A 661 -47.10 -8.71 -6.02
CA VAL A 661 -45.75 -9.28 -6.11
C VAL A 661 -44.74 -8.14 -5.96
N GLU A 662 -43.76 -8.33 -5.08
CA GLU A 662 -42.66 -7.40 -4.87
C GLU A 662 -41.50 -7.70 -5.83
N TYR A 663 -41.07 -6.68 -6.57
CA TYR A 663 -39.95 -6.76 -7.51
C TYR A 663 -38.78 -5.93 -6.98
N HIS A 664 -37.84 -6.56 -6.30
CA HIS A 664 -36.58 -5.92 -5.88
C HIS A 664 -35.63 -5.77 -7.08
N ARG A 665 -35.00 -4.59 -7.23
CA ARG A 665 -33.98 -4.32 -8.25
C ARG A 665 -32.64 -4.91 -7.83
N GLY A 666 -32.53 -6.24 -7.88
CA GLY A 666 -31.44 -7.01 -7.26
C GLY A 666 -30.04 -6.65 -7.75
N GLY A 667 -29.25 -6.01 -6.87
CA GLY A 667 -27.81 -5.86 -7.06
C GLY A 667 -27.06 -7.15 -6.75
N ARG A 668 -26.17 -7.59 -7.65
CA ARG A 668 -25.23 -8.68 -7.35
C ARG A 668 -24.06 -8.15 -6.55
N TYR A 669 -23.89 -8.64 -5.33
CA TYR A 669 -22.57 -8.67 -4.70
C TYR A 669 -21.75 -9.80 -5.33
N ASP A 670 -20.61 -9.45 -5.93
CA ASP A 670 -19.40 -10.26 -5.85
C ASP A 670 -18.23 -9.31 -5.52
N SER A 671 -17.23 -9.80 -4.80
CA SER A 671 -16.22 -8.97 -4.14
C SER A 671 -14.83 -9.24 -4.69
N ARG A 672 -14.21 -8.22 -5.30
CA ARG A 672 -12.77 -8.18 -5.63
C ARG A 672 -12.28 -6.76 -5.92
N VAL A 673 -11.79 -6.09 -4.88
CA VAL A 673 -10.73 -5.05 -4.97
C VAL A 673 -9.41 -5.79 -5.27
N GLY A 674 -8.40 -5.30 -6.01
CA GLY A 674 -8.08 -4.03 -6.69
C GLY A 674 -6.56 -4.09 -7.00
N MET A 675 -5.85 -3.15 -7.65
CA MET A 675 -6.17 -1.92 -8.37
C MET A 675 -5.06 -1.69 -9.42
N ALA A 676 -5.40 -0.99 -10.51
CA ALA A 676 -4.45 -0.25 -11.36
C ALA A 676 -5.14 1.07 -11.79
N GLY A 677 -4.45 2.17 -12.10
CA GLY A 677 -2.99 2.35 -12.14
C GLY A 677 -2.56 3.84 -12.17
N PRO A 678 -2.43 4.47 -13.37
CA PRO A 678 -1.18 5.18 -13.71
C PRO A 678 -1.16 6.72 -13.53
N GLY A 679 -0.14 7.36 -14.14
CA GLY A 679 0.13 8.80 -14.15
C GLY A 679 -0.75 9.64 -15.11
N ALA A 680 -0.29 10.77 -15.69
CA ALA A 680 1.07 11.33 -15.66
C ALA A 680 1.18 12.88 -15.45
N PRO A 681 1.43 13.75 -16.45
CA PRO A 681 2.64 14.62 -16.40
C PRO A 681 2.41 16.15 -16.48
N PRO A 682 3.43 16.99 -16.23
CA PRO A 682 3.42 18.45 -16.41
C PRO A 682 4.14 18.93 -17.70
N VAL A 683 4.14 20.25 -17.95
CA VAL A 683 4.60 20.92 -19.21
C VAL A 683 5.71 21.97 -18.93
N ALA A 684 6.41 22.41 -19.99
CA ALA A 684 7.55 23.34 -20.02
C ALA A 684 7.14 24.86 -19.99
N LEU A 685 7.98 25.91 -20.10
CA LEU A 685 9.42 26.13 -20.45
C LEU A 685 9.85 27.59 -20.07
N ALA A 686 11.17 27.89 -20.01
CA ALA A 686 11.83 29.22 -20.16
C ALA A 686 11.68 30.29 -19.03
N MET A 687 12.56 31.31 -18.80
CA MET A 687 13.98 31.66 -19.16
C MET A 687 14.41 32.89 -18.30
N GLY A 688 15.72 33.21 -18.05
CA GLY A 688 16.04 34.52 -17.38
C GLY A 688 17.44 34.96 -16.83
N VAL A 689 18.59 34.69 -17.49
CA VAL A 689 19.84 35.53 -17.52
C VAL A 689 20.54 36.08 -16.24
N GLY A 690 21.84 35.72 -16.06
CA GLY A 690 22.94 36.62 -15.60
C GLY A 690 23.35 36.58 -14.10
N MET A 691 24.62 36.82 -13.69
CA MET A 691 25.90 36.97 -14.40
C MET A 691 27.12 36.61 -13.48
N SER A 692 28.33 36.55 -14.03
CA SER A 692 29.58 36.01 -13.43
C SER A 692 30.40 36.97 -12.54
N TYR A 693 31.28 36.42 -11.67
CA TYR A 693 32.63 36.95 -11.35
C TYR A 693 33.58 35.83 -10.83
N GLU A 694 34.89 36.12 -10.74
CA GLU A 694 36.00 35.14 -10.56
C GLU A 694 36.79 35.33 -9.24
N SER A 695 37.62 34.30 -8.92
CA SER A 695 38.79 34.27 -8.01
C SER A 695 38.57 34.52 -6.49
N GLU A 696 39.48 34.17 -5.57
CA GLU A 696 40.85 33.61 -5.68
C GLU A 696 41.21 32.68 -4.48
N ASP A 697 42.32 31.96 -4.57
CA ASP A 697 42.76 30.95 -3.59
C ASP A 697 43.27 31.50 -2.23
N SER A 698 43.20 30.66 -1.20
CA SER A 698 44.21 30.66 -0.12
C SER A 698 44.43 29.24 0.43
N ASP A 699 45.66 28.73 0.24
CA ASP A 699 46.06 27.41 0.71
C ASP A 699 46.28 27.36 2.23
N ASN A 700 46.06 26.19 2.80
CA ASN A 700 46.65 25.77 4.06
C ASN A 700 46.68 24.23 4.05
N SER A 701 47.85 23.61 4.12
CA SER A 701 48.05 22.18 3.83
C SER A 701 47.73 21.28 5.04
N TYR A 702 46.55 20.63 5.00
CA TYR A 702 46.10 19.68 6.02
C TYR A 702 46.35 18.21 5.60
N GLU A 703 46.70 17.36 6.58
CA GLU A 703 46.83 15.91 6.44
C GLU A 703 45.51 15.23 6.84
N THR A 704 44.93 14.39 5.97
CA THR A 704 43.63 13.74 6.19
C THR A 704 43.80 12.29 6.65
N VAL A 705 43.33 11.97 7.85
CA VAL A 705 43.43 10.63 8.47
C VAL A 705 42.04 10.11 8.80
N ARG A 706 41.53 9.20 7.95
CA ARG A 706 40.12 8.76 7.92
C ARG A 706 39.91 7.43 8.65
N LYS A 707 39.05 7.45 9.67
CA LYS A 707 38.81 6.34 10.62
C LYS A 707 37.33 6.18 11.03
N PHE A 708 36.54 7.25 11.03
CA PHE A 708 35.16 7.27 11.49
C PHE A 708 34.17 7.09 10.33
N PHE A 709 33.79 5.83 10.09
CA PHE A 709 32.89 5.42 9.01
C PHE A 709 31.57 4.83 9.55
N PRO A 710 30.65 5.65 10.09
CA PRO A 710 29.32 5.20 10.49
C PRO A 710 28.42 4.86 9.28
N GLU A 711 27.33 4.13 9.51
CA GLU A 711 26.22 3.98 8.54
C GLU A 711 25.09 4.99 8.82
N THR A 712 24.90 5.31 10.11
CA THR A 712 23.93 6.29 10.64
C THR A 712 24.73 7.34 11.42
N TRP A 713 24.67 8.61 11.02
CA TRP A 713 25.48 9.69 11.59
C TRP A 713 24.75 10.48 12.68
N ILE A 714 23.49 10.86 12.44
CA ILE A 714 22.69 11.68 13.37
C ILE A 714 21.41 10.91 13.72
N TRP A 715 21.16 10.69 15.01
CA TRP A 715 19.90 10.12 15.52
C TRP A 715 19.50 10.75 16.87
N GLN A 716 19.20 12.05 16.84
CA GLN A 716 18.91 12.84 18.04
C GLN A 716 17.60 13.64 17.91
N LEU A 717 17.11 14.14 19.04
CA LEU A 717 16.00 15.08 19.10
C LEU A 717 16.54 16.49 19.32
N ALA A 718 15.91 17.49 18.70
CA ALA A 718 16.25 18.91 18.83
C ALA A 718 14.99 19.73 19.09
N GLU A 719 15.04 20.64 20.07
CA GLU A 719 13.94 21.57 20.37
C GLU A 719 14.14 22.88 19.60
N VAL A 720 13.07 23.38 18.97
CA VAL A 720 13.11 24.66 18.25
C VAL A 720 12.69 25.78 19.19
N GLY A 721 13.62 26.72 19.42
CA GLY A 721 13.44 27.84 20.34
C GLY A 721 12.36 28.84 19.92
N GLY A 722 12.17 29.87 20.75
CA GLY A 722 11.14 30.91 20.57
C GLY A 722 11.23 31.71 19.25
N SER A 723 12.37 31.65 18.55
CA SER A 723 12.61 32.22 17.22
C SER A 723 11.96 31.44 16.06
N GLY A 724 11.53 30.18 16.27
CA GLY A 724 11.12 29.28 15.18
C GLY A 724 12.29 28.72 14.36
N SER A 725 13.53 28.94 14.81
CA SER A 725 14.75 28.46 14.17
C SER A 725 15.76 27.93 15.19
N ALA A 726 16.52 26.92 14.79
CA ALA A 726 17.62 26.35 15.55
C ALA A 726 18.81 26.07 14.62
N GLN A 727 20.03 26.26 15.13
CA GLN A 727 21.25 25.81 14.49
C GLN A 727 21.85 24.69 15.33
N VAL A 728 22.18 23.56 14.70
CA VAL A 728 22.83 22.43 15.36
C VAL A 728 24.22 22.26 14.75
N PRO A 729 25.31 22.51 15.49
CA PRO A 729 26.67 22.25 15.01
C PRO A 729 26.92 20.75 14.93
N VAL A 730 27.55 20.28 13.85
CA VAL A 730 27.83 18.86 13.60
C VAL A 730 29.21 18.68 12.94
N THR A 731 29.96 17.67 13.36
CA THR A 731 31.23 17.28 12.71
C THR A 731 30.98 16.22 11.65
N VAL A 732 31.48 16.44 10.44
CA VAL A 732 31.24 15.62 9.24
C VAL A 732 32.03 14.31 9.32
N PRO A 733 31.43 13.13 9.04
CA PRO A 733 32.14 11.84 9.10
C PRO A 733 33.20 11.66 8.00
N ASP A 734 34.06 10.65 8.16
CA ASP A 734 35.15 10.38 7.22
C ASP A 734 34.70 9.64 5.94
N THR A 735 33.43 9.27 5.86
CA THR A 735 32.83 8.59 4.70
C THR A 735 32.62 9.59 3.55
N ILE A 736 33.37 9.39 2.45
CA ILE A 736 33.18 10.11 1.18
C ILE A 736 31.94 9.55 0.49
N THR A 737 30.79 10.16 0.77
CA THR A 737 29.45 9.75 0.32
C THR A 737 28.49 10.94 0.33
N THR A 738 27.25 10.76 -0.14
CA THR A 738 26.17 11.69 0.15
C THR A 738 25.42 11.22 1.40
N TRP A 739 25.36 12.08 2.42
CA TRP A 739 24.50 11.88 3.59
C TRP A 739 23.12 12.41 3.29
N GLU A 740 22.11 11.57 3.44
CA GLU A 740 20.71 11.94 3.27
C GLU A 740 20.06 12.08 4.64
N MET A 741 19.35 13.18 4.85
CA MET A 741 18.83 13.57 6.17
C MET A 741 17.33 13.85 6.14
N ASP A 742 16.58 12.96 6.80
CA ASP A 742 15.14 13.08 7.04
C ASP A 742 14.91 13.81 8.39
N THR A 743 13.86 14.64 8.47
CA THR A 743 13.38 15.20 9.74
C THR A 743 11.86 15.36 9.77
N PHE A 744 11.29 15.17 10.94
CA PHE A 744 9.92 15.56 11.26
C PHE A 744 9.86 16.25 12.63
N CYS A 745 8.93 17.18 12.78
CA CYS A 745 8.73 17.95 14.01
C CYS A 745 7.29 17.80 14.52
N LEU A 746 7.16 17.64 15.84
CA LEU A 746 5.87 17.62 16.53
C LEU A 746 5.69 18.90 17.34
N SER A 747 4.48 19.45 17.28
CA SER A 747 4.02 20.60 18.06
C SER A 747 2.60 20.32 18.55
N SER A 748 2.13 21.08 19.54
CA SER A 748 0.70 21.05 19.95
C SER A 748 -0.26 21.47 18.83
N ARG A 749 0.26 22.08 17.75
CA ARG A 749 -0.45 22.41 16.51
C ARG A 749 -0.31 21.37 15.38
N GLY A 750 0.27 20.20 15.70
CA GLY A 750 0.38 19.05 14.81
C GLY A 750 1.80 18.73 14.31
N VAL A 751 1.91 17.63 13.56
CA VAL A 751 3.14 17.18 12.88
C VAL A 751 3.50 18.05 11.68
N GLY A 752 4.79 18.06 11.34
CA GLY A 752 5.31 18.46 10.04
C GLY A 752 6.50 17.60 9.63
N VAL A 753 6.59 17.23 8.34
CA VAL A 753 7.72 16.49 7.76
C VAL A 753 8.42 17.40 6.74
N ALA A 754 9.75 17.47 6.78
CA ALA A 754 10.53 18.22 5.81
C ALA A 754 10.88 17.36 4.58
N PRO A 755 11.14 17.97 3.40
CA PRO A 755 11.85 17.27 2.34
C PRO A 755 13.26 16.86 2.82
N ALA A 756 13.76 15.72 2.34
CA ALA A 756 15.07 15.22 2.70
C ALA A 756 16.18 16.21 2.29
N ALA A 757 17.05 16.57 3.23
CA ALA A 757 18.24 17.36 2.97
C ALA A 757 19.40 16.44 2.56
N GLN A 758 20.35 16.96 1.77
CA GLN A 758 21.54 16.22 1.34
C GLN A 758 22.81 17.00 1.71
N LEU A 759 23.81 16.31 2.23
CA LEU A 759 25.18 16.80 2.43
C LEU A 759 26.13 15.91 1.64
N ARG A 760 26.83 16.48 0.67
CA ARG A 760 27.81 15.75 -0.14
C ARG A 760 29.19 15.87 0.49
N VAL A 761 29.76 14.74 0.93
CA VAL A 761 31.12 14.70 1.47
C VAL A 761 32.07 14.24 0.36
N PHE A 762 33.00 15.12 -0.04
CA PHE A 762 33.88 14.86 -1.18
C PHE A 762 35.30 15.39 -0.94
N GLN A 763 36.28 14.60 -1.38
CA GLN A 763 37.70 14.95 -1.37
C GLN A 763 38.26 14.68 -2.78
N PRO A 764 38.96 15.62 -3.45
CA PRO A 764 39.41 15.42 -4.83
C PRO A 764 40.46 14.32 -5.02
N PHE A 765 41.25 14.02 -3.97
CA PHE A 765 42.25 12.96 -3.94
C PHE A 765 42.02 12.09 -2.71
N PHE A 766 41.81 10.79 -2.91
CA PHE A 766 41.59 9.83 -1.83
C PHE A 766 41.87 8.38 -2.24
N LEU A 767 42.02 7.55 -1.22
CA LEU A 767 42.19 6.10 -1.26
C LEU A 767 40.90 5.40 -0.81
N GLU A 768 40.52 4.30 -1.44
CA GLU A 768 39.41 3.46 -0.97
C GLU A 768 39.77 1.97 -0.94
N LEU A 769 39.35 1.28 0.12
CA LEU A 769 39.71 -0.12 0.38
C LEU A 769 38.58 -1.07 -0.03
N SER A 770 38.91 -2.13 -0.74
CA SER A 770 37.96 -3.17 -1.16
C SER A 770 38.07 -4.38 -0.25
N LEU A 771 37.14 -4.48 0.69
CA LEU A 771 37.10 -5.50 1.74
C LEU A 771 35.77 -6.26 1.69
N PRO A 772 35.77 -7.59 1.93
CA PRO A 772 34.55 -8.36 2.12
C PRO A 772 34.04 -8.19 3.57
N TYR A 773 32.81 -8.64 3.81
CA TYR A 773 32.23 -8.73 5.16
C TYR A 773 33.07 -9.62 6.11
N SER A 774 33.66 -10.68 5.58
CA SER A 774 34.43 -11.66 6.35
C SER A 774 35.50 -12.35 5.51
N ILE A 775 36.56 -12.81 6.16
CA ILE A 775 37.65 -13.62 5.59
C ILE A 775 37.86 -14.84 6.49
N ILE A 776 38.35 -15.97 5.96
CA ILE A 776 38.67 -17.17 6.75
C ILE A 776 40.13 -17.09 7.24
N ARG A 777 40.39 -17.45 8.50
CA ARG A 777 41.74 -17.46 9.08
C ARG A 777 42.68 -18.36 8.27
N GLY A 778 43.86 -17.85 7.92
CA GLY A 778 44.89 -18.59 7.17
C GLY A 778 44.63 -18.71 5.67
N GLU A 779 43.49 -18.26 5.13
CA GLU A 779 43.28 -18.19 3.68
C GLU A 779 43.90 -16.92 3.07
N GLU A 780 44.28 -17.00 1.80
CA GLU A 780 44.90 -15.88 1.07
C GLU A 780 43.84 -15.02 0.36
N PHE A 781 43.74 -13.73 0.73
CA PHE A 781 42.78 -12.78 0.17
C PHE A 781 43.46 -11.65 -0.63
N GLU A 782 42.94 -11.30 -1.81
CA GLU A 782 43.44 -10.18 -2.62
C GLU A 782 42.89 -8.83 -2.12
N LEU A 783 43.64 -8.17 -1.23
CA LEU A 783 43.37 -6.80 -0.80
C LEU A 783 43.59 -5.84 -1.97
N LYS A 784 42.54 -5.13 -2.37
CA LYS A 784 42.58 -4.11 -3.43
C LYS A 784 42.36 -2.72 -2.85
N ALA A 785 43.34 -1.84 -3.00
CA ALA A 785 43.22 -0.43 -2.63
C ALA A 785 43.25 0.42 -3.91
N THR A 786 42.21 1.22 -4.14
CA THR A 786 42.08 2.06 -5.33
C THR A 786 42.28 3.51 -4.94
N VAL A 787 43.26 4.18 -5.56
CA VAL A 787 43.44 5.62 -5.44
C VAL A 787 42.74 6.32 -6.60
N PHE A 788 42.03 7.40 -6.30
CA PHE A 788 41.35 8.26 -7.26
C PHE A 788 42.01 9.65 -7.30
N ASN A 789 42.17 10.20 -8.50
CA ASN A 789 42.57 11.59 -8.71
C ASN A 789 41.49 12.33 -9.52
N TYR A 790 40.69 13.16 -8.85
CA TYR A 790 39.72 14.07 -9.47
C TYR A 790 40.24 15.52 -9.56
N LEU A 791 41.54 15.76 -9.30
CA LEU A 791 42.18 17.04 -9.60
C LEU A 791 42.39 17.21 -11.11
N SER A 792 42.53 18.44 -11.58
CA SER A 792 42.78 18.76 -12.99
C SER A 792 44.21 18.49 -13.47
N LYS A 793 45.14 18.14 -12.58
CA LYS A 793 46.57 17.96 -12.86
C LYS A 793 47.02 16.52 -12.61
N CYS A 794 48.08 16.08 -13.31
CA CYS A 794 48.73 14.80 -13.03
C CYS A 794 49.54 14.83 -11.72
N ILE A 795 49.39 13.76 -10.93
CA ILE A 795 50.09 13.54 -9.66
C ILE A 795 50.85 12.20 -9.70
N MET A 796 51.94 12.08 -8.92
CA MET A 796 52.65 10.83 -8.73
C MET A 796 52.31 10.27 -7.34
N VAL A 797 51.54 9.18 -7.30
CA VAL A 797 51.06 8.61 -6.04
C VAL A 797 51.93 7.45 -5.62
N LYS A 798 52.21 7.36 -4.33
CA LYS A 798 52.83 6.22 -3.66
C LYS A 798 51.90 5.68 -2.57
N VAL A 799 51.73 4.36 -2.50
CA VAL A 799 50.80 3.72 -1.56
C VAL A 799 51.55 2.77 -0.61
N THR A 800 51.37 2.95 0.68
CA THR A 800 52.07 2.21 1.73
C THR A 800 51.07 1.57 2.71
N PRO A 801 51.01 0.23 2.81
CA PRO A 801 50.22 -0.42 3.85
C PRO A 801 50.95 -0.39 5.19
N ALA A 802 50.21 -0.27 6.29
CA ALA A 802 50.79 -0.37 7.63
C ALA A 802 51.06 -1.84 8.00
N PRO A 803 52.22 -2.16 8.63
CA PRO A 803 52.46 -3.47 9.21
C PRO A 803 51.59 -3.68 10.47
N SER A 804 51.13 -4.91 10.68
CA SER A 804 50.40 -5.33 11.88
C SER A 804 50.92 -6.71 12.35
N SER A 805 50.67 -7.06 13.62
CA SER A 805 50.81 -8.42 14.14
C SER A 805 49.74 -9.39 13.60
N ASP A 806 48.61 -8.86 13.16
CA ASP A 806 47.36 -9.63 13.07
C ASP A 806 47.14 -10.23 11.67
N TYR A 807 47.88 -9.73 10.68
CA TYR A 807 47.86 -10.16 9.28
C TYR A 807 49.27 -10.09 8.67
N THR A 808 49.54 -10.93 7.66
CA THR A 808 50.71 -10.76 6.79
C THR A 808 50.27 -10.23 5.43
N LEU A 809 51.02 -9.29 4.86
CA LEU A 809 50.85 -8.80 3.49
C LEU A 809 52.03 -9.25 2.63
N LYS A 810 51.72 -9.86 1.48
CA LYS A 810 52.68 -10.14 0.41
C LYS A 810 52.32 -9.26 -0.79
N ALA A 811 53.31 -8.64 -1.43
CA ALA A 811 53.07 -7.94 -2.69
C ALA A 811 52.82 -8.95 -3.82
N SER A 812 51.86 -8.69 -4.70
CA SER A 812 51.67 -9.49 -5.91
C SER A 812 52.83 -9.22 -6.88
N SER A 813 53.36 -10.28 -7.51
CA SER A 813 54.65 -10.30 -8.23
C SER A 813 54.66 -9.57 -9.60
N SER A 814 53.93 -8.47 -9.71
CA SER A 814 53.82 -7.60 -10.89
C SER A 814 53.93 -6.11 -10.58
N ASP A 815 53.70 -5.68 -9.34
CA ASP A 815 53.71 -4.27 -8.92
C ASP A 815 54.83 -4.04 -7.87
N GLU A 816 56.10 -4.32 -8.21
CA GLU A 816 57.26 -4.01 -7.32
C GLU A 816 57.42 -2.49 -7.06
N GLN A 817 56.87 -1.65 -7.94
CA GLN A 817 56.73 -0.22 -7.70
C GLN A 817 55.38 0.10 -7.05
N TYR A 818 55.41 0.39 -5.75
CA TYR A 818 54.30 0.97 -4.97
C TYR A 818 53.91 2.39 -5.41
N SER A 819 54.25 2.81 -6.62
CA SER A 819 54.17 4.19 -7.10
C SER A 819 53.68 4.26 -8.56
N SER A 820 52.73 5.14 -8.88
CA SER A 820 52.16 5.25 -10.22
C SER A 820 51.74 6.69 -10.58
N CYS A 821 51.89 7.06 -11.86
CA CYS A 821 51.32 8.28 -12.43
C CYS A 821 49.79 8.21 -12.40
N LEU A 822 49.15 9.30 -12.00
CA LEU A 822 47.70 9.44 -11.95
C LEU A 822 47.27 10.81 -12.47
N CYS A 823 46.81 10.86 -13.72
CA CYS A 823 46.26 12.05 -14.35
C CYS A 823 44.78 12.30 -14.00
N ALA A 824 44.22 13.42 -14.48
CA ALA A 824 42.89 13.90 -14.11
C ALA A 824 41.77 12.90 -14.42
N ASN A 825 40.86 12.70 -13.46
CA ASN A 825 39.83 11.63 -13.44
C ASN A 825 40.40 10.20 -13.50
N GLY A 826 41.71 10.03 -13.31
CA GLY A 826 42.40 8.76 -13.31
C GLY A 826 42.26 8.00 -11.98
N ARG A 827 42.44 6.68 -12.05
CA ARG A 827 42.45 5.78 -10.89
C ARG A 827 43.44 4.63 -11.10
N LYS A 828 44.14 4.21 -10.04
CA LYS A 828 45.03 3.04 -10.02
C LYS A 828 44.65 2.15 -8.84
N THR A 829 44.49 0.86 -9.10
CA THR A 829 44.25 -0.15 -8.06
C THR A 829 45.54 -0.90 -7.78
N PHE A 830 46.00 -0.85 -6.54
CA PHE A 830 47.13 -1.61 -6.01
C PHE A 830 46.62 -2.87 -5.30
N ARG A 831 47.44 -3.92 -5.28
CA ARG A 831 47.04 -5.28 -4.88
C ARG A 831 48.07 -5.92 -3.94
N TRP A 832 47.58 -6.54 -2.87
CA TRP A 832 48.39 -7.33 -1.93
C TRP A 832 47.65 -8.61 -1.57
N THR A 833 48.38 -9.70 -1.35
CA THR A 833 47.84 -10.91 -0.74
C THR A 833 47.89 -10.75 0.78
N LEU A 834 46.72 -10.62 1.40
CA LEU A 834 46.52 -10.56 2.85
C LEU A 834 46.20 -11.95 3.39
N VAL A 835 46.92 -12.37 4.43
CA VAL A 835 46.64 -13.62 5.17
C VAL A 835 46.38 -13.27 6.65
N PRO A 836 45.15 -13.45 7.17
CA PRO A 836 44.81 -13.10 8.54
C PRO A 836 45.18 -14.21 9.52
N SER A 837 45.77 -13.83 10.67
CA SER A 837 46.27 -14.76 11.70
C SER A 837 45.40 -14.82 12.96
N VAL A 838 44.65 -13.76 13.25
CA VAL A 838 43.83 -13.61 14.47
C VAL A 838 42.34 -13.72 14.13
N LEU A 839 41.53 -14.31 15.02
CA LEU A 839 40.06 -14.40 14.86
C LEU A 839 39.37 -13.11 15.35
N GLY A 840 38.22 -12.79 14.75
CA GLY A 840 37.42 -11.62 15.14
C GLY A 840 37.70 -10.39 14.29
N VAL A 841 37.74 -9.21 14.91
CA VAL A 841 37.72 -7.89 14.24
C VAL A 841 39.14 -7.47 13.82
N LEU A 842 39.37 -7.28 12.52
CA LEU A 842 40.70 -6.96 11.96
C LEU A 842 40.77 -5.52 11.41
N ASN A 843 41.74 -4.74 11.91
CA ASN A 843 41.98 -3.35 11.50
C ASN A 843 43.05 -3.26 10.41
N VAL A 844 42.66 -2.97 9.16
CA VAL A 844 43.59 -2.76 8.03
C VAL A 844 43.80 -1.26 7.82
N THR A 845 45.05 -0.82 7.76
CA THR A 845 45.42 0.58 7.51
C THR A 845 46.34 0.71 6.30
N VAL A 846 46.03 1.64 5.40
CA VAL A 846 46.83 1.95 4.20
C VAL A 846 46.86 3.46 3.99
N SER A 847 48.01 4.00 3.59
CA SER A 847 48.24 5.42 3.31
C SER A 847 48.61 5.64 1.84
N ALA A 848 48.07 6.67 1.21
CA ALA A 848 48.42 7.12 -0.13
C ALA A 848 48.92 8.57 -0.10
N ALA A 849 50.12 8.81 -0.64
CA ALA A 849 50.76 10.11 -0.64
C ALA A 849 51.12 10.57 -2.07
N ALA A 850 50.89 11.86 -2.36
CA ALA A 850 51.45 12.52 -3.53
C ALA A 850 52.91 12.92 -3.26
N GLU A 851 53.85 12.31 -3.99
CA GLU A 851 55.28 12.63 -3.92
C GLU A 851 55.71 13.48 -5.12
N PRO A 852 56.55 14.52 -4.92
CA PRO A 852 57.13 15.27 -6.03
C PRO A 852 58.10 14.38 -6.81
N SER A 853 57.93 14.29 -8.13
CA SER A 853 58.79 13.49 -9.01
C SER A 853 59.22 14.29 -10.24
N GLN A 854 60.42 14.00 -10.74
CA GLN A 854 60.94 14.52 -12.01
C GLN A 854 60.53 13.67 -13.23
N THR A 855 59.81 12.55 -13.01
CA THR A 855 59.22 11.75 -14.08
C THR A 855 58.04 12.47 -14.71
N LEU A 856 58.08 12.70 -16.02
CA LEU A 856 56.92 13.22 -16.76
C LEU A 856 55.80 12.17 -16.77
N CYS A 857 54.59 12.58 -16.39
CA CYS A 857 53.36 11.80 -16.58
C CYS A 857 52.59 12.45 -17.75
N ASP A 858 52.31 11.71 -18.82
CA ASP A 858 51.67 12.20 -20.05
C ASP A 858 52.23 13.53 -20.62
N ASN A 859 53.56 13.70 -20.50
CA ASN A 859 54.36 14.87 -20.87
C ASN A 859 54.22 16.11 -19.98
N GLU A 860 53.43 16.07 -18.90
CA GLU A 860 53.36 17.14 -17.90
C GLU A 860 54.29 16.87 -16.70
N ILE A 861 54.68 17.96 -16.02
CA ILE A 861 55.42 17.89 -14.75
C ILE A 861 54.43 17.60 -13.62
N VAL A 862 54.73 16.57 -12.83
CA VAL A 862 53.95 16.16 -11.66
C VAL A 862 53.76 17.34 -10.70
N SER A 863 52.50 17.70 -10.46
CA SER A 863 52.14 18.63 -9.39
C SER A 863 51.90 17.88 -8.09
N VAL A 864 52.30 18.47 -6.96
CA VAL A 864 51.84 18.04 -5.63
C VAL A 864 50.63 18.92 -5.28
N PRO A 865 49.48 18.35 -4.87
CA PRO A 865 48.36 19.16 -4.39
C PRO A 865 48.67 19.73 -3.00
N ASP A 866 48.33 20.99 -2.79
CA ASP A 866 48.64 21.70 -1.55
C ASP A 866 47.75 21.21 -0.38
N ARG A 867 46.44 21.03 -0.62
CA ARG A 867 45.51 20.36 0.33
C ARG A 867 45.34 18.86 0.03
N GLY A 868 45.27 18.06 1.10
CA GLY A 868 44.97 16.63 1.00
C GLY A 868 46.11 15.78 0.41
N ARG A 869 47.36 16.23 0.53
CA ARG A 869 48.55 15.58 -0.04
C ARG A 869 48.72 14.11 0.37
N ILE A 870 48.24 13.73 1.55
CA ILE A 870 48.27 12.38 2.10
C ILE A 870 46.88 12.03 2.62
N ASP A 871 46.35 10.89 2.18
CA ASP A 871 45.13 10.29 2.71
C ASP A 871 45.46 8.93 3.34
N THR A 872 45.14 8.77 4.62
CA THR A 872 45.40 7.54 5.37
C THR A 872 44.10 6.95 5.89
N VAL A 873 43.78 5.74 5.44
CA VAL A 873 42.51 5.06 5.71
C VAL A 873 42.71 3.86 6.62
N THR A 874 42.01 3.84 7.75
CA THR A 874 41.87 2.63 8.60
C THR A 874 40.44 2.09 8.48
N ARG A 875 40.27 0.85 8.02
CA ARG A 875 38.98 0.12 8.04
C ARG A 875 39.06 -1.05 9.03
N SER A 876 38.04 -1.17 9.88
CA SER A 876 38.01 -2.08 11.03
C SER A 876 37.08 -3.29 10.89
N LEU A 877 36.22 -3.33 9.86
CA LEU A 877 35.03 -4.19 9.84
C LEU A 877 35.21 -5.54 9.11
N ILE A 878 36.42 -6.10 9.10
CA ILE A 878 36.64 -7.48 8.62
C ILE A 878 36.39 -8.44 9.79
N ILE A 879 35.43 -9.36 9.65
CA ILE A 879 35.28 -10.48 10.57
C ILE A 879 36.14 -11.65 10.07
N VAL A 880 37.20 -11.99 10.80
CA VAL A 880 37.99 -13.20 10.55
C VAL A 880 37.29 -14.39 11.21
N ILE A 881 36.76 -15.28 10.37
CA ILE A 881 36.05 -16.50 10.76
C ILE A 881 37.06 -17.65 10.89
N ALA A 882 36.80 -18.57 11.82
CA ALA A 882 37.60 -19.80 11.96
C ALA A 882 37.44 -20.71 10.73
N GLU A 883 38.51 -21.39 10.38
CA GLU A 883 38.58 -22.34 9.29
C GLU A 883 37.68 -23.59 9.49
N GLY A 884 37.44 -24.36 8.43
CA GLY A 884 36.63 -25.59 8.48
C GLY A 884 35.12 -25.38 8.39
N THR A 885 34.34 -26.24 9.06
CA THR A 885 32.86 -26.23 9.01
C THR A 885 32.24 -26.30 10.41
N GLU A 886 31.27 -25.42 10.68
CA GLU A 886 30.57 -25.39 11.97
C GLU A 886 29.70 -26.64 12.17
N LYS A 887 29.68 -27.16 13.41
CA LYS A 887 28.80 -28.26 13.83
C LYS A 887 28.07 -27.90 15.12
N THR A 888 26.88 -27.32 14.97
CA THR A 888 25.99 -27.02 16.10
C THR A 888 25.36 -28.31 16.66
N LYS A 889 25.49 -28.55 17.96
CA LYS A 889 24.64 -29.48 18.72
C LYS A 889 23.64 -28.66 19.53
N SER A 890 22.38 -29.07 19.57
CA SER A 890 21.38 -28.49 20.47
C SER A 890 20.85 -29.55 21.43
N GLN A 891 20.54 -29.13 22.65
CA GLN A 891 19.89 -29.91 23.69
C GLN A 891 18.88 -28.99 24.39
N SER A 892 17.78 -29.56 24.89
CA SER A 892 16.66 -28.78 25.42
C SER A 892 15.94 -29.55 26.53
N TRP A 893 15.78 -28.90 27.68
CA TRP A 893 15.13 -29.44 28.88
C TRP A 893 13.85 -28.64 29.18
N LEU A 894 12.93 -29.26 29.91
CA LEU A 894 11.74 -28.61 30.46
C LEU A 894 11.80 -28.65 32.00
N LEU A 895 12.25 -27.56 32.61
CA LEU A 895 12.36 -27.44 34.06
C LEU A 895 11.05 -26.94 34.66
N CYS A 896 10.40 -27.77 35.47
CA CYS A 896 9.12 -27.46 36.11
C CYS A 896 9.26 -27.43 37.65
N PRO A 897 9.72 -26.31 38.25
CA PRO A 897 9.87 -26.20 39.70
C PRO A 897 8.50 -26.13 40.40
N GLN A 898 7.97 -27.28 40.82
CA GLN A 898 6.72 -27.40 41.58
C GLN A 898 6.91 -27.01 43.06
N GLY A 899 7.38 -25.79 43.32
CA GLY A 899 7.74 -25.28 44.64
C GLY A 899 9.14 -25.67 45.15
N ASN A 900 9.74 -26.72 44.58
CA ASN A 900 11.12 -27.12 44.86
C ASN A 900 12.09 -26.60 43.78
N SER A 901 13.35 -26.35 44.16
CA SER A 901 14.45 -26.09 43.23
C SER A 901 14.77 -27.34 42.40
N VAL A 902 14.78 -27.21 41.07
CA VAL A 902 15.18 -28.26 40.12
C VAL A 902 16.38 -27.75 39.32
N SER A 903 17.41 -28.58 39.20
CA SER A 903 18.65 -28.28 38.49
C SER A 903 19.04 -29.47 37.60
N GLU A 904 19.48 -29.18 36.38
CA GLU A 904 20.07 -30.14 35.43
C GLU A 904 21.51 -29.68 35.16
N GLU A 905 22.46 -30.61 35.09
CA GLU A 905 23.87 -30.33 34.82
C GLU A 905 24.22 -30.76 33.37
N LEU A 906 25.07 -29.98 32.70
CA LEU A 906 25.39 -30.16 31.29
C LEU A 906 26.90 -30.21 31.04
N GLU A 907 27.41 -31.39 30.69
CA GLU A 907 28.78 -31.56 30.21
C GLU A 907 28.89 -31.28 28.70
N LEU A 908 29.51 -30.15 28.35
CA LEU A 908 29.75 -29.73 26.96
C LEU A 908 30.94 -30.46 26.34
N THR A 909 30.71 -31.67 25.82
CA THR A 909 31.74 -32.47 25.14
C THR A 909 32.09 -31.95 23.73
N LEU A 910 33.25 -31.30 23.64
CA LEU A 910 33.87 -30.84 22.40
C LEU A 910 34.68 -31.97 21.72
N PRO A 911 34.54 -32.21 20.40
CA PRO A 911 35.41 -33.13 19.66
C PRO A 911 36.89 -32.70 19.63
N GLU A 912 37.81 -33.65 19.50
CA GLU A 912 39.25 -33.38 19.38
C GLU A 912 39.61 -32.49 18.17
N ASN A 913 38.83 -32.60 17.09
CA ASN A 913 38.99 -31.78 15.87
C ASN A 913 38.40 -30.36 15.99
N VAL A 914 38.17 -29.83 17.21
CA VAL A 914 37.68 -28.47 17.42
C VAL A 914 38.83 -27.47 17.30
N ILE A 915 38.59 -26.46 16.47
CA ILE A 915 39.55 -25.41 16.15
C ILE A 915 39.64 -24.40 17.31
N ALA A 916 40.88 -24.02 17.67
CA ALA A 916 41.13 -23.09 18.76
C ALA A 916 40.45 -21.73 18.52
N GLY A 917 39.51 -21.38 19.40
CA GLY A 917 38.72 -20.16 19.37
C GLY A 917 37.36 -20.24 18.67
N SER A 918 36.96 -21.38 18.08
CA SER A 918 35.67 -21.51 17.38
C SER A 918 34.50 -22.03 18.25
N ALA A 919 34.78 -22.56 19.43
CA ALA A 919 33.76 -23.12 20.32
C ALA A 919 32.92 -22.03 20.99
N ARG A 920 31.59 -22.11 20.82
CA ARG A 920 30.59 -21.23 21.44
C ARG A 920 29.44 -22.03 22.03
N ALA A 921 28.82 -21.50 23.07
CA ALA A 921 27.62 -22.06 23.70
C ALA A 921 26.62 -20.95 24.00
N SER A 922 25.35 -21.19 23.71
CA SER A 922 24.25 -20.25 23.97
C SER A 922 23.10 -20.98 24.66
N VAL A 923 22.47 -20.30 25.63
CA VAL A 923 21.37 -20.85 26.44
C VAL A 923 20.15 -19.96 26.25
N SER A 924 19.00 -20.57 25.96
CA SER A 924 17.74 -19.85 25.74
C SER A 924 16.66 -20.43 26.65
N VAL A 925 16.14 -19.60 27.56
CA VAL A 925 15.10 -19.98 28.53
C VAL A 925 13.75 -19.45 28.06
N LEU A 926 12.73 -20.31 28.02
CA LEU A 926 11.35 -19.94 27.67
C LEU A 926 10.36 -20.57 28.68
N GLY A 927 9.41 -19.77 29.15
CA GLY A 927 8.38 -20.21 30.10
C GLY A 927 7.13 -20.82 29.47
N ASP A 928 7.04 -20.89 28.14
CA ASP A 928 5.89 -21.44 27.40
C ASP A 928 6.36 -22.24 26.19
N ILE A 929 5.96 -23.52 26.14
CA ILE A 929 6.27 -24.49 25.08
C ILE A 929 5.42 -24.30 23.82
N LEU A 930 4.24 -23.71 23.92
CA LEU A 930 3.26 -23.56 22.83
C LEU A 930 3.10 -22.12 22.34
N GLY A 931 3.52 -21.13 23.12
CA GLY A 931 3.54 -19.71 22.73
C GLY A 931 4.34 -19.39 21.47
N ARG A 932 5.24 -20.28 21.03
CA ARG A 932 5.90 -20.18 19.70
C ARG A 932 4.98 -20.55 18.53
N ALA A 933 4.07 -21.50 18.71
CA ALA A 933 3.25 -22.09 17.64
C ALA A 933 1.82 -21.53 17.58
N LEU A 934 1.26 -21.07 18.71
CA LEU A 934 -0.15 -20.71 18.85
C LEU A 934 -0.35 -19.21 19.13
N LYS A 935 -0.01 -18.34 18.17
CA LYS A 935 -0.50 -16.95 18.15
C LYS A 935 -1.91 -16.88 17.53
N ASN A 936 -2.71 -15.91 17.97
CA ASN A 936 -4.07 -15.62 17.48
C ASN A 936 -5.04 -16.82 17.55
N ILE A 937 -5.05 -17.49 18.70
CA ILE A 937 -5.89 -18.67 18.99
C ILE A 937 -7.40 -18.36 18.88
N ASP A 938 -7.78 -17.13 19.21
CA ASP A 938 -9.13 -16.58 19.02
C ASP A 938 -9.57 -16.56 17.54
N GLY A 939 -8.62 -16.41 16.61
CA GLY A 939 -8.82 -16.50 15.16
C GLY A 939 -8.95 -17.94 14.65
N LEU A 940 -8.57 -18.94 15.46
CA LEU A 940 -8.82 -20.36 15.15
C LEU A 940 -10.25 -20.80 15.52
N LEU A 941 -10.98 -20.01 16.32
CA LEU A 941 -12.39 -20.26 16.64
C LEU A 941 -13.26 -20.05 15.40
N LYS A 942 -13.80 -21.13 14.84
CA LYS A 942 -14.65 -21.10 13.64
C LYS A 942 -16.07 -21.57 13.96
N MET A 943 -17.07 -20.90 13.39
CA MET A 943 -18.46 -21.35 13.49
C MET A 943 -18.60 -22.71 12.77
N PRO A 944 -19.12 -23.77 13.43
CA PRO A 944 -19.28 -25.07 12.78
C PRO A 944 -20.34 -25.05 11.66
N TYR A 945 -20.01 -25.60 10.50
CA TYR A 945 -20.88 -25.69 9.31
C TYR A 945 -20.58 -26.96 8.49
N GLY A 946 -21.38 -27.19 7.45
CA GLY A 946 -21.17 -28.29 6.51
C GLY A 946 -21.95 -29.55 6.88
N CYS A 947 -21.52 -30.69 6.33
CA CYS A 947 -22.07 -32.00 6.65
C CYS A 947 -21.66 -32.48 8.07
N GLY A 948 -22.18 -33.61 8.54
CA GLY A 948 -21.92 -34.10 9.91
C GLY A 948 -20.46 -34.40 10.24
N GLU A 949 -19.62 -34.57 9.22
CA GLU A 949 -18.16 -34.73 9.36
C GLU A 949 -17.45 -33.36 9.44
N GLN A 950 -17.80 -32.42 8.56
CA GLN A 950 -17.26 -31.06 8.55
C GLN A 950 -17.66 -30.28 9.82
N ASN A 951 -18.91 -30.43 10.27
CA ASN A 951 -19.43 -29.78 11.46
C ASN A 951 -18.70 -30.26 12.73
N ILE A 952 -18.45 -31.57 12.88
CA ILE A 952 -17.69 -32.09 14.02
C ILE A 952 -16.19 -31.77 13.93
N ALA A 953 -15.61 -31.74 12.73
CA ALA A 953 -14.23 -31.31 12.50
C ALA A 953 -13.98 -29.83 12.82
N LEU A 954 -15.00 -28.97 12.74
CA LEU A 954 -14.95 -27.57 13.18
C LEU A 954 -15.33 -27.38 14.66
N LEU A 955 -16.26 -28.19 15.18
CA LEU A 955 -16.66 -28.15 16.59
C LEU A 955 -15.54 -28.64 17.51
N SER A 956 -14.78 -29.67 17.11
CA SER A 956 -13.75 -30.30 17.91
C SER A 956 -12.60 -29.33 18.31
N PRO A 957 -11.93 -28.60 17.39
CA PRO A 957 -10.90 -27.63 17.73
C PRO A 957 -11.37 -26.55 18.71
N ASN A 958 -12.59 -26.02 18.56
CA ASN A 958 -13.13 -24.98 19.45
C ASN A 958 -13.12 -25.40 20.93
N ILE A 959 -13.37 -26.69 21.21
CA ILE A 959 -13.37 -27.25 22.58
C ILE A 959 -11.95 -27.32 23.15
N TYR A 960 -10.98 -27.77 22.34
CA TYR A 960 -9.57 -27.83 22.76
C TYR A 960 -8.95 -26.44 22.89
N ILE A 961 -9.35 -25.50 22.04
CA ILE A 961 -8.98 -24.08 22.14
C ILE A 961 -9.49 -23.47 23.46
N LEU A 962 -10.77 -23.67 23.81
CA LEU A 962 -11.31 -23.24 25.10
C LEU A 962 -10.56 -23.89 26.27
N GLN A 963 -10.28 -25.20 26.19
CA GLN A 963 -9.52 -25.91 27.21
C GLN A 963 -8.08 -25.36 27.37
N TYR A 964 -7.42 -24.97 26.28
CA TYR A 964 -6.11 -24.34 26.31
C TYR A 964 -6.16 -22.94 26.94
N LEU A 965 -7.08 -22.08 26.48
CA LEU A 965 -7.20 -20.70 26.97
C LEU A 965 -7.63 -20.63 28.45
N GLU A 966 -8.47 -21.57 28.90
CA GLU A 966 -8.84 -21.69 30.31
C GLU A 966 -7.66 -22.17 31.17
N ASN A 967 -6.96 -23.23 30.75
CA ASN A 967 -5.79 -23.75 31.49
C ASN A 967 -4.61 -22.76 31.54
N THR A 968 -4.42 -21.94 30.50
CA THR A 968 -3.36 -20.91 30.44
C THR A 968 -3.77 -19.58 31.08
N GLN A 969 -5.00 -19.46 31.61
CA GLN A 969 -5.57 -18.24 32.18
C GLN A 969 -5.65 -17.05 31.19
N GLN A 970 -5.69 -17.33 29.88
CA GLN A 970 -5.77 -16.32 28.80
C GLN A 970 -7.20 -16.11 28.26
N LEU A 971 -8.20 -16.82 28.81
CA LEU A 971 -9.59 -16.77 28.36
C LEU A 971 -10.32 -15.49 28.83
N THR A 972 -10.57 -14.56 27.91
CA THR A 972 -11.41 -13.38 28.18
C THR A 972 -12.91 -13.71 28.13
N PRO A 973 -13.79 -12.94 28.81
CA PRO A 973 -15.24 -13.18 28.79
C PRO A 973 -15.85 -13.17 27.39
N ALA A 974 -15.46 -12.20 26.54
CA ALA A 974 -15.96 -12.09 25.16
C ALA A 974 -15.56 -13.29 24.28
N ILE A 975 -14.34 -13.81 24.45
CA ILE A 975 -13.90 -15.03 23.75
C ILE A 975 -14.69 -16.25 24.25
N ARG A 976 -14.93 -16.36 25.56
CA ARG A 976 -15.76 -17.44 26.15
C ARG A 976 -17.20 -17.39 25.64
N GLU A 977 -17.82 -16.22 25.53
CA GLU A 977 -19.18 -16.08 25.00
C GLU A 977 -19.26 -16.45 23.51
N LYS A 978 -18.39 -15.86 22.66
CA LYS A 978 -18.29 -16.18 21.23
C LYS A 978 -18.08 -17.68 20.99
N ALA A 979 -17.15 -18.30 21.72
CA ALA A 979 -16.84 -19.71 21.59
C ALA A 979 -17.99 -20.61 22.10
N THR A 980 -18.63 -20.31 23.23
CA THR A 980 -19.78 -21.10 23.71
C THR A 980 -21.00 -20.95 22.81
N GLY A 981 -21.20 -19.80 22.14
CA GLY A 981 -22.16 -19.65 21.05
C GLY A 981 -21.87 -20.59 19.88
N PHE A 982 -20.62 -20.66 19.42
CA PHE A 982 -20.18 -21.61 18.39
C PHE A 982 -20.35 -23.08 18.83
N LEU A 983 -20.04 -23.42 20.09
CA LEU A 983 -20.25 -24.78 20.62
C LEU A 983 -21.74 -25.16 20.62
N LYS A 984 -22.63 -24.29 21.14
CA LYS A 984 -24.09 -24.51 21.15
C LYS A 984 -24.64 -24.71 19.73
N SER A 985 -24.25 -23.84 18.79
CA SER A 985 -24.65 -23.96 17.38
C SER A 985 -24.12 -25.25 16.73
N GLY A 986 -22.89 -25.65 17.01
CA GLY A 986 -22.29 -26.86 16.44
C GLY A 986 -22.90 -28.14 16.99
N TYR A 987 -23.20 -28.19 18.29
CA TYR A 987 -23.93 -29.29 18.93
C TYR A 987 -25.31 -29.47 18.30
N GLN A 988 -26.12 -28.40 18.24
CA GLN A 988 -27.45 -28.44 17.63
C GLN A 988 -27.40 -28.86 16.15
N ARG A 989 -26.40 -28.41 15.39
CA ARG A 989 -26.17 -28.84 14.01
C ARG A 989 -25.79 -30.32 13.91
N GLN A 990 -25.00 -30.83 14.85
CA GLN A 990 -24.55 -32.22 14.84
C GLN A 990 -25.70 -33.21 15.09
N LEU A 991 -26.68 -32.85 15.92
CA LEU A 991 -27.86 -33.68 16.20
C LEU A 991 -28.70 -33.98 14.94
N ASN A 992 -28.68 -33.12 13.92
CA ASN A 992 -29.34 -33.37 12.63
C ASN A 992 -28.76 -34.59 11.86
N TYR A 993 -27.59 -35.09 12.27
CA TYR A 993 -26.91 -36.23 11.65
C TYR A 993 -26.98 -37.51 12.52
N LYS A 994 -27.74 -37.47 13.62
CA LYS A 994 -27.98 -38.60 14.53
C LYS A 994 -29.09 -39.49 13.97
N HIS A 995 -28.89 -40.80 14.02
CA HIS A 995 -29.86 -41.83 13.67
C HIS A 995 -30.70 -42.27 14.88
N PHE A 996 -31.83 -42.93 14.63
CA PHE A 996 -32.70 -43.45 15.69
C PHE A 996 -32.00 -44.49 16.59
N ASN A 997 -31.00 -45.20 16.07
CA ASN A 997 -30.14 -46.13 16.81
C ASN A 997 -28.92 -45.46 17.48
N GLY A 998 -28.93 -44.13 17.61
CA GLY A 998 -27.84 -43.36 18.24
C GLY A 998 -26.63 -43.06 17.36
N ALA A 999 -26.38 -43.82 16.29
CA ALA A 999 -25.22 -43.63 15.44
C ALA A 999 -25.23 -42.27 14.69
N TYR A 1000 -24.06 -41.82 14.24
CA TYR A 1000 -23.92 -40.64 13.38
C TYR A 1000 -23.42 -41.04 11.98
N SER A 1001 -23.94 -40.43 10.92
CA SER A 1001 -23.40 -40.55 9.55
C SER A 1001 -23.20 -39.18 8.91
N THR A 1002 -22.30 -39.08 7.92
CA THR A 1002 -21.91 -37.81 7.28
C THR A 1002 -23.11 -36.99 6.77
N PHE A 1003 -24.22 -37.65 6.40
CA PHE A 1003 -25.43 -37.01 5.85
C PHE A 1003 -26.71 -37.26 6.66
N GLY A 1004 -26.65 -37.90 7.84
CA GLY A 1004 -27.84 -38.22 8.66
C GLY A 1004 -28.81 -39.22 8.02
N ARG A 1005 -28.37 -39.89 6.96
CA ARG A 1005 -29.07 -40.93 6.19
C ARG A 1005 -28.03 -41.97 5.73
N GLY A 1006 -28.48 -43.16 5.33
CA GLY A 1006 -27.61 -44.30 5.06
C GLY A 1006 -27.09 -44.96 6.35
N GLU A 1007 -26.06 -45.79 6.25
CA GLU A 1007 -25.51 -46.51 7.40
C GLU A 1007 -24.74 -45.58 8.37
N GLY A 1008 -24.72 -45.96 9.65
CA GLY A 1008 -23.99 -45.25 10.70
C GLY A 1008 -22.47 -45.47 10.59
N ASN A 1009 -21.69 -44.40 10.67
CA ASN A 1009 -20.23 -44.47 10.62
C ASN A 1009 -19.68 -44.61 12.04
N THR A 1010 -19.00 -45.73 12.32
CA THR A 1010 -18.45 -46.06 13.64
C THR A 1010 -17.39 -45.08 14.10
N TRP A 1011 -16.47 -44.68 13.22
CA TRP A 1011 -15.44 -43.68 13.52
C TRP A 1011 -16.05 -42.30 13.81
N LEU A 1012 -17.01 -41.87 12.99
CA LEU A 1012 -17.69 -40.58 13.19
C LEU A 1012 -18.49 -40.58 14.49
N THR A 1013 -19.19 -41.67 14.81
CA THR A 1013 -19.95 -41.84 16.06
C THR A 1013 -19.02 -41.76 17.27
N ALA A 1014 -17.89 -42.47 17.26
CA ALA A 1014 -16.90 -42.41 18.34
C ALA A 1014 -16.26 -41.02 18.48
N PHE A 1015 -16.00 -40.32 17.38
CA PHE A 1015 -15.44 -38.95 17.40
C PHE A 1015 -16.46 -37.92 17.92
N VAL A 1016 -17.74 -38.04 17.55
CA VAL A 1016 -18.84 -37.24 18.12
C VAL A 1016 -18.97 -37.51 19.63
N MET A 1017 -18.99 -38.77 20.06
CA MET A 1017 -19.07 -39.13 21.48
C MET A 1017 -17.89 -38.53 22.29
N ARG A 1018 -16.65 -38.69 21.81
CA ARG A 1018 -15.43 -38.15 22.44
C ARG A 1018 -15.44 -36.61 22.54
N THR A 1019 -15.97 -35.93 21.53
CA THR A 1019 -16.01 -34.46 21.50
C THR A 1019 -17.16 -33.92 22.35
N PHE A 1020 -18.33 -34.56 22.34
CA PHE A 1020 -19.45 -34.24 23.23
C PHE A 1020 -19.09 -34.41 24.71
N GLY A 1021 -18.45 -35.51 25.10
CA GLY A 1021 -17.98 -35.72 26.47
C GLY A 1021 -16.95 -34.67 26.94
N LYS A 1022 -16.21 -34.04 26.02
CA LYS A 1022 -15.34 -32.88 26.33
C LYS A 1022 -16.10 -31.55 26.35
N ALA A 1023 -17.11 -31.38 25.50
CA ALA A 1023 -17.92 -30.17 25.42
C ALA A 1023 -18.86 -29.98 26.64
N GLN A 1024 -19.23 -31.06 27.34
CA GLN A 1024 -20.01 -31.02 28.59
C GLN A 1024 -19.44 -30.07 29.67
N ARG A 1025 -18.13 -29.78 29.65
CA ARG A 1025 -17.48 -28.80 30.56
C ARG A 1025 -17.86 -27.34 30.26
N TYR A 1026 -18.31 -27.03 29.04
CA TYR A 1026 -18.54 -25.65 28.56
C TYR A 1026 -19.96 -25.37 28.07
N ILE A 1027 -20.70 -26.41 27.66
CA ILE A 1027 -22.09 -26.32 27.22
C ILE A 1027 -22.91 -27.48 27.78
N PHE A 1028 -24.21 -27.25 27.98
CA PHE A 1028 -25.14 -28.34 28.26
C PHE A 1028 -25.21 -29.29 27.06
N ILE A 1029 -24.97 -30.57 27.32
CA ILE A 1029 -25.18 -31.69 26.39
C ILE A 1029 -25.95 -32.73 27.16
N ASP A 1030 -27.09 -33.10 26.59
CA ASP A 1030 -28.02 -34.10 27.12
C ASP A 1030 -27.33 -35.48 27.27
N PRO A 1031 -27.29 -36.07 28.49
CA PRO A 1031 -26.73 -37.39 28.72
C PRO A 1031 -27.35 -38.49 27.84
N GLU A 1032 -28.65 -38.42 27.53
CA GLU A 1032 -29.30 -39.44 26.69
C GLU A 1032 -28.68 -39.50 25.28
N ASN A 1033 -28.20 -38.37 24.76
CA ASN A 1033 -27.53 -38.31 23.47
C ASN A 1033 -26.13 -38.96 23.49
N ILE A 1034 -25.53 -39.18 24.66
CA ILE A 1034 -24.28 -39.95 24.82
C ILE A 1034 -24.59 -41.40 25.20
N ASP A 1035 -25.55 -41.63 26.08
CA ASP A 1035 -25.93 -42.97 26.52
C ASP A 1035 -26.54 -43.80 25.38
N GLN A 1036 -27.36 -43.20 24.51
CA GLN A 1036 -27.84 -43.84 23.28
C GLN A 1036 -26.73 -44.09 22.24
N THR A 1037 -25.51 -43.54 22.41
CA THR A 1037 -24.33 -43.89 21.57
C THR A 1037 -23.47 -44.99 22.17
N LYS A 1038 -23.72 -45.42 23.41
CA LYS A 1038 -23.03 -46.56 24.01
C LYS A 1038 -23.52 -47.86 23.38
N TYR A 1039 -22.59 -48.78 23.18
CA TYR A 1039 -22.89 -50.09 22.62
C TYR A 1039 -22.84 -51.16 23.72
N ASP A 1040 -23.98 -51.39 24.38
CA ASP A 1040 -24.11 -52.37 25.47
C ASP A 1040 -24.37 -53.81 24.97
N GLY A 1041 -24.02 -54.11 23.72
CA GLY A 1041 -24.24 -55.40 23.08
C GLY A 1041 -23.11 -56.41 23.33
N ALA A 1042 -23.44 -57.58 23.87
CA ALA A 1042 -22.51 -58.71 23.97
C ALA A 1042 -22.30 -59.38 22.59
N LEU A 1043 -21.28 -58.94 21.84
CA LEU A 1043 -20.90 -59.52 20.56
C LEU A 1043 -19.88 -60.66 20.73
N ASN A 1044 -20.31 -61.90 20.44
CA ASN A 1044 -19.43 -63.09 20.47
C ASN A 1044 -18.25 -63.04 19.48
N TYR A 1045 -18.26 -62.13 18.50
CA TYR A 1045 -17.18 -61.97 17.52
C TYR A 1045 -16.89 -60.50 17.23
N THR A 1046 -15.97 -59.90 17.98
CA THR A 1046 -15.36 -58.60 17.63
C THR A 1046 -13.86 -58.61 17.89
N ASN A 1047 -13.06 -58.39 16.85
CA ASN A 1047 -11.63 -58.04 16.99
C ASN A 1047 -11.44 -56.56 17.39
N MET A 1048 -12.41 -55.99 18.11
CA MET A 1048 -12.43 -54.60 18.56
C MET A 1048 -12.26 -54.57 20.07
N VAL A 1049 -11.02 -54.74 20.51
CA VAL A 1049 -10.63 -54.33 21.86
C VAL A 1049 -10.92 -52.84 21.98
N ILE A 1050 -11.71 -52.43 22.97
CA ILE A 1050 -11.77 -51.03 23.40
C ILE A 1050 -10.44 -50.74 24.11
N VAL A 1051 -9.40 -50.49 23.31
CA VAL A 1051 -8.14 -49.95 23.81
C VAL A 1051 -8.45 -48.56 24.36
N ASP A 1052 -8.08 -48.29 25.61
CA ASP A 1052 -8.12 -46.95 26.16
C ASP A 1052 -7.20 -46.05 25.31
N ILE A 1053 -7.78 -45.14 24.51
CA ILE A 1053 -7.05 -44.32 23.53
C ILE A 1053 -6.30 -43.17 24.24
N LYS A 1054 -5.27 -43.57 25.00
CA LYS A 1054 -4.10 -42.76 25.36
C LYS A 1054 -3.16 -42.53 24.17
N ILE A 1055 -3.73 -42.29 22.97
CA ILE A 1055 -2.96 -41.81 21.82
C ILE A 1055 -2.69 -40.31 22.05
N LEU A 1056 -1.67 -40.04 22.86
CA LEU A 1056 -0.64 -38.99 22.72
C LEU A 1056 0.22 -38.86 24.01
N SER A 1057 0.83 -39.97 24.42
CA SER A 1057 2.06 -39.98 25.23
C SER A 1057 3.04 -40.93 24.54
N GLY A 1058 4.20 -40.42 24.12
CA GLY A 1058 4.97 -41.01 23.02
C GLY A 1058 5.61 -42.37 23.29
N PHE A 1059 5.78 -43.13 22.21
CA PHE A 1059 6.67 -44.31 22.14
C PHE A 1059 7.36 -44.36 20.78
N THR A 1060 8.63 -44.74 20.77
CA THR A 1060 9.40 -45.08 19.57
C THR A 1060 9.07 -46.50 19.12
N ALA A 1061 8.90 -46.73 17.82
CA ALA A 1061 8.60 -48.06 17.28
C ALA A 1061 9.85 -48.93 17.13
N ASP A 1062 9.76 -50.19 17.54
CA ASP A 1062 10.75 -51.24 17.26
C ASP A 1062 10.59 -51.72 15.80
N PRO A 1063 11.67 -51.81 14.98
CA PRO A 1063 11.56 -52.17 13.56
C PRO A 1063 11.12 -53.62 13.28
N THR A 1064 11.15 -54.52 14.26
CA THR A 1064 11.11 -55.99 14.02
C THR A 1064 9.73 -56.56 13.66
N SER A 1065 8.64 -55.80 13.83
CA SER A 1065 7.26 -56.32 13.74
C SER A 1065 6.60 -56.30 12.35
N VAL A 1066 7.28 -55.78 11.31
CA VAL A 1066 6.67 -55.56 9.97
C VAL A 1066 7.17 -56.59 8.94
N SER A 1067 6.93 -57.89 9.21
CA SER A 1067 7.37 -59.01 8.36
C SER A 1067 6.24 -59.90 7.82
N TYR A 1068 5.02 -59.78 8.36
CA TYR A 1068 3.85 -60.56 7.93
C TYR A 1068 2.63 -59.66 7.70
N PHE A 1069 2.38 -59.28 6.44
CA PHE A 1069 1.06 -59.21 5.79
C PHE A 1069 1.18 -58.56 4.39
N SER A 1070 1.27 -59.37 3.34
CA SER A 1070 1.17 -58.90 1.96
C SER A 1070 0.59 -59.99 1.05
N CYS A 1071 -0.70 -59.89 0.73
CA CYS A 1071 -1.29 -60.24 -0.58
C CYS A 1071 -2.81 -59.99 -0.61
N VAL A 1072 -3.36 -59.84 -1.83
CA VAL A 1072 -4.79 -59.83 -2.21
C VAL A 1072 -5.63 -58.55 -1.93
N TYR A 1073 -5.76 -57.74 -2.98
CA TYR A 1073 -6.95 -56.97 -3.43
C TYR A 1073 -7.84 -56.20 -2.41
N HIS A 1074 -7.69 -54.86 -2.38
CA HIS A 1074 -8.52 -54.00 -3.26
C HIS A 1074 -8.03 -52.53 -3.31
N LEU A 1075 -7.32 -52.15 -4.40
CA LEU A 1075 -6.99 -50.74 -4.65
C LEU A 1075 -8.20 -50.00 -5.23
N ARG A 1076 -8.85 -49.15 -4.41
CA ARG A 1076 -9.55 -47.93 -4.88
C ARG A 1076 -9.85 -46.89 -3.80
N TYR A 1077 -9.92 -47.26 -2.51
CA TYR A 1077 -10.21 -46.31 -1.42
C TYR A 1077 -8.98 -45.71 -0.72
N ALA A 1078 -7.79 -46.32 -0.84
CA ALA A 1078 -6.59 -45.90 -0.10
C ALA A 1078 -6.04 -44.50 -0.50
N ILE A 1079 -6.22 -44.08 -1.76
CA ILE A 1079 -5.59 -42.87 -2.32
C ILE A 1079 -6.16 -41.57 -1.69
N TYR A 1080 -7.44 -41.56 -1.32
CA TYR A 1080 -8.09 -40.39 -0.71
C TYR A 1080 -7.56 -40.11 0.71
N ILE A 1081 -7.34 -41.15 1.52
CA ILE A 1081 -6.89 -41.00 2.91
C ILE A 1081 -5.43 -40.53 2.98
N VAL A 1082 -4.56 -41.06 2.13
CA VAL A 1082 -3.14 -40.66 2.08
C VAL A 1082 -2.98 -39.21 1.63
N SER A 1083 -3.72 -38.79 0.60
CA SER A 1083 -3.70 -37.39 0.11
C SER A 1083 -4.22 -36.38 1.13
N PHE A 1084 -5.13 -36.80 2.02
CA PHE A 1084 -5.67 -35.94 3.08
C PHE A 1084 -4.72 -35.82 4.29
N LEU A 1085 -4.06 -36.92 4.68
CA LEU A 1085 -3.13 -36.94 5.82
C LEU A 1085 -1.80 -36.23 5.52
N LEU A 1086 -1.25 -36.34 4.30
CA LEU A 1086 -0.01 -35.64 3.93
C LEU A 1086 -0.14 -34.11 3.94
N ASN A 1087 -1.34 -33.57 3.73
CA ASN A 1087 -1.58 -32.11 3.73
C ASN A 1087 -1.56 -31.46 5.12
N PHE A 1088 -1.40 -32.23 6.21
CA PHE A 1088 -1.43 -31.71 7.59
C PHE A 1088 -0.13 -31.89 8.40
N TYR A 1089 0.86 -32.63 7.90
CA TYR A 1089 2.10 -32.94 8.64
C TYR A 1089 3.36 -32.88 7.77
N ILE A 1090 3.72 -31.67 7.30
CA ILE A 1090 5.08 -31.37 6.81
C ILE A 1090 5.58 -30.07 7.45
N ASN A 1091 6.23 -30.20 8.61
CA ASN A 1091 7.35 -29.35 9.06
C ASN A 1091 7.94 -29.86 10.39
N ILE A 1092 8.55 -31.04 10.36
CA ILE A 1092 9.50 -31.49 11.38
C ILE A 1092 10.76 -31.92 10.63
N PHE A 1093 11.87 -31.24 10.89
CA PHE A 1093 13.18 -31.65 10.38
C PHE A 1093 13.61 -32.95 11.06
N LEU A 1094 13.70 -34.04 10.30
CA LEU A 1094 14.38 -35.27 10.70
C LEU A 1094 15.64 -35.45 9.85
N VAL A 1095 16.79 -35.32 10.49
CA VAL A 1095 18.10 -35.55 9.87
C VAL A 1095 18.33 -37.05 9.75
N PHE A 1096 18.19 -37.60 8.54
CA PHE A 1096 18.57 -38.97 8.25
C PHE A 1096 20.06 -39.06 7.92
N SER A 1097 20.80 -39.89 8.68
CA SER A 1097 22.13 -40.35 8.28
C SER A 1097 22.00 -41.37 7.15
N ALA A 1098 22.90 -41.33 6.17
CA ALA A 1098 22.82 -42.18 4.98
C ALA A 1098 23.58 -43.50 5.17
N GLU A 1099 22.88 -44.63 5.10
CA GLU A 1099 23.46 -45.95 4.83
C GLU A 1099 22.88 -46.54 3.53
N LYS A 1100 23.61 -47.48 2.92
CA LYS A 1100 23.38 -47.92 1.54
C LYS A 1100 22.15 -48.84 1.41
N PRO A 1101 21.31 -48.66 0.36
CA PRO A 1101 20.32 -49.66 0.00
C PRO A 1101 20.97 -50.91 -0.65
N PRO A 1102 20.47 -52.13 -0.39
CA PRO A 1102 20.90 -53.33 -1.12
C PRO A 1102 20.32 -53.37 -2.54
N THR A 1103 21.02 -54.02 -3.46
CA THR A 1103 20.65 -54.12 -4.88
C THR A 1103 19.62 -55.23 -5.15
N CYS A 1104 18.47 -54.90 -5.73
CA CYS A 1104 17.59 -55.88 -6.37
C CYS A 1104 18.01 -56.10 -7.83
N GLY A 1105 18.24 -57.36 -8.21
CA GLY A 1105 18.60 -57.74 -9.59
C GLY A 1105 17.41 -57.74 -10.55
N ALA A 1106 17.68 -57.53 -11.84
CA ALA A 1106 16.66 -57.53 -12.89
C ALA A 1106 16.53 -58.91 -13.57
N SER A 1107 15.31 -59.31 -13.93
CA SER A 1107 15.03 -60.41 -14.85
C SER A 1107 13.89 -60.04 -15.80
N ARG A 1108 14.08 -60.30 -17.09
CA ARG A 1108 13.11 -60.07 -18.18
C ARG A 1108 11.85 -60.94 -18.00
N TYR A 1109 10.70 -60.53 -18.56
CA TYR A 1109 10.29 -61.00 -19.89
C TYR A 1109 9.17 -60.16 -20.54
N GLU A 1110 8.97 -60.42 -21.83
CA GLU A 1110 7.92 -59.92 -22.73
C GLU A 1110 6.50 -60.16 -22.15
N ARG A 1111 5.43 -59.47 -22.60
CA ARG A 1111 5.15 -59.01 -23.98
C ARG A 1111 4.22 -57.80 -24.00
#